data_AF-A0A444WS48-F1
#
_entry.id   AF-A0A444WS48-F1
#
_cell.length_a   1.000
_cell.length_b   1.000
_cell.length_c   1.000
_cell.angle_alpha   90.00
_cell.angle_beta   90.00
_cell.angle_gamma   90.00
#
_symmetry.space_group_name_H-M   'P 1'
#
loop_
_entity.id
_entity.type
_entity.pdbx_description
1 polymer ?
#
loop_
_entity_poly.entity_id
_entity_poly.type
_entity_poly.pdbx_seq_one_letter_code
_entity_poly.pdbx_strand_id
1 'polypeptide(L)'
;MVHSAYDCVQLVADCPSKIDAVESYGSKLLAACSDGSLRIYSPQCHSQPSDHHSPLHQEPYALEKTLAGFARRPLISMEVLHSRELLLSLSESIAFHRLPSFETFAVITKAKGANAFDWDDRRGFLCFARQKRVCIFRHDGGRGFVEVKEFGVPDVVKSMCWCGENICLGIRREYVILNATNGALSEVFTSGRLAPPLVVSLPSGELLLGKENIGVFVDQNGKLLPEGRICWSEAPTEVVIQKPYAAALLPRFVEIRSLRDPYPLIQTVVLRNVRHIRHSNNSVILALDNSIHGLFPVPLGAQIVQLTASGNFEEALSLCKLLPPEDASLRAAKEGSIHIRYAHYLFENGSYEEAMEHFLASQVDITYVLSLYPSIILPKTTIVHEPQKLDIYGDASYLPRGSSGLSDDMEYPSTSHMLESDEHVALESKKTSHNMLMALIKYLQKKRNSFIEKATAEGTEEVVLDAVGNNFASYNRFKKTNKGRGSIPISSGAREMASILDTALLQALLLTGQSSAALELLRGLNYCDLKICEEILQKGNHHAALLELYKCNSLHREALELLHKLVEESKSSQSEITHRFKPEDIVEYLKPLCGTDPILVLEFSMLVLESCPTQTIELFLSGNIPADMVNSYLKQHSPNMQARYLELMLAMNENAISGNLQSEMVNIYLSEVLDWYTDLCAQQKWDEKVYSPTRKKLLSALESISGYNPETLLKRFPPDALYEERAILLGKMNLHELALSLYVHKLNVPEMALSYCDRVYESMHQTSVKYPNNIYLTLMQIYLNPRRTTASFEDKIINLLSPQNTTTRKVGSATSVKPKGARVTKKIASIEGAEDTKVSSSSTDSSRSDGDGDEFSEDGSTIMLDKVLDLLGRRWDRINGAHALKLLPRETKLQDLLSFLGPLVRKSSEMQRNCSVIKSLRQSENLQVKDELYSQRKAAVKISSESMCSLCHKKIGTSVFAVYPNGSTLVHFVCFRDSQNMKAVAKGSQMRRRL
;
A
#
# COMPACT_ATOMS: atom_id res chain seq x y z
N MET A 1 -45.79 -6.42 -26.39
CA MET A 1 -45.78 -5.71 -25.09
C MET A 1 -44.75 -6.42 -24.25
N VAL A 2 -43.67 -5.74 -23.86
CA VAL A 2 -42.54 -6.38 -23.15
C VAL A 2 -42.82 -6.48 -21.65
N HIS A 3 -43.44 -5.44 -21.09
CA HIS A 3 -43.96 -5.41 -19.72
C HIS A 3 -45.16 -4.46 -19.63
N SER A 4 -45.93 -4.55 -18.55
CA SER A 4 -47.08 -3.67 -18.26
C SER A 4 -46.66 -2.58 -17.26
N ALA A 5 -46.78 -1.31 -17.65
CA ALA A 5 -46.52 -0.18 -16.76
C ALA A 5 -47.71 0.11 -15.84
N TYR A 6 -48.94 -0.10 -16.35
CA TYR A 6 -50.18 0.16 -15.64
C TYR A 6 -51.19 -0.98 -15.78
N ASP A 7 -51.92 -1.24 -14.70
CA ASP A 7 -53.12 -2.06 -14.73
C ASP A 7 -54.33 -1.17 -14.94
N CYS A 8 -55.10 -1.45 -15.99
CA CYS A 8 -56.33 -0.73 -16.30
C CYS A 8 -57.52 -1.40 -15.61
N VAL A 9 -58.15 -0.70 -14.68
CA VAL A 9 -59.31 -1.18 -13.93
C VAL A 9 -60.48 -0.24 -14.11
N GLN A 10 -61.66 -0.79 -14.34
CA GLN A 10 -62.90 0.00 -14.37
C GLN A 10 -63.32 0.35 -12.95
N LEU A 11 -63.34 1.64 -12.62
CA LEU A 11 -63.70 2.13 -11.29
C LEU A 11 -65.20 2.42 -11.19
N VAL A 12 -65.77 3.07 -12.19
CA VAL A 12 -67.20 3.40 -12.25
C VAL A 12 -67.79 2.85 -13.56
N ALA A 13 -68.85 2.07 -13.44
CA ALA A 13 -69.65 1.58 -14.55
C ALA A 13 -70.98 2.35 -14.65
N ASP A 14 -71.47 2.53 -15.89
CA ASP A 14 -72.83 2.98 -16.21
C ASP A 14 -73.28 4.27 -15.51
N CYS A 15 -72.46 5.33 -15.58
CA CYS A 15 -72.85 6.67 -15.18
C CYS A 15 -74.06 7.13 -16.02
N PRO A 16 -75.19 7.53 -15.39
CA PRO A 16 -76.45 7.76 -16.11
C PRO A 16 -76.47 9.02 -16.97
N SER A 17 -75.51 9.92 -16.76
CA SER A 17 -75.33 11.13 -17.55
C SER A 17 -73.89 11.17 -18.03
N LYS A 18 -73.71 11.75 -19.21
CA LYS A 18 -72.42 11.90 -19.84
C LYS A 18 -71.45 12.71 -18.97
N ILE A 19 -70.21 12.24 -18.83
CA ILE A 19 -69.14 12.87 -18.04
C ILE A 19 -68.42 13.90 -18.90
N ASP A 20 -68.38 15.16 -18.44
CA ASP A 20 -67.71 16.27 -19.11
C ASP A 20 -66.40 16.68 -18.42
N ALA A 21 -66.25 16.43 -17.12
CA ALA A 21 -64.98 16.58 -16.42
C ALA A 21 -64.89 15.58 -15.25
N VAL A 22 -63.68 15.13 -14.94
CA VAL A 22 -63.40 14.19 -13.84
C VAL A 22 -62.22 14.70 -13.03
N GLU A 23 -62.27 14.51 -11.71
CA GLU A 23 -61.13 14.72 -10.82
C GLU A 23 -61.16 13.73 -9.65
N SER A 24 -60.04 13.60 -8.92
CA SER A 24 -59.99 12.86 -7.66
C SER A 24 -59.77 13.78 -6.46
N TYR A 25 -60.43 13.46 -5.35
CA TYR A 25 -60.21 14.11 -4.06
C TYR A 25 -60.09 13.04 -2.97
N GLY A 26 -58.88 12.85 -2.43
CA GLY A 26 -58.57 11.74 -1.54
C GLY A 26 -58.87 10.39 -2.20
N SER A 27 -59.59 9.51 -1.49
CA SER A 27 -60.06 8.24 -2.05
C SER A 27 -61.32 8.35 -2.92
N LYS A 28 -61.91 9.56 -3.10
CA LYS A 28 -63.17 9.77 -3.82
C LYS A 28 -62.96 10.25 -5.25
N LEU A 29 -63.89 9.91 -6.14
CA LEU A 29 -63.92 10.39 -7.53
C LEU A 29 -65.04 11.41 -7.70
N LEU A 30 -64.72 12.53 -8.37
CA LEU A 30 -65.63 13.62 -8.68
C LEU A 30 -65.92 13.61 -10.18
N ALA A 31 -67.17 13.38 -10.57
CA ALA A 31 -67.59 13.39 -11.97
C ALA A 31 -68.60 14.51 -12.22
N ALA A 32 -68.20 15.50 -13.01
CA ALA A 32 -69.08 16.54 -13.51
C ALA A 32 -69.84 16.04 -14.75
N CYS A 33 -71.16 16.06 -14.68
CA CYS A 33 -72.02 15.53 -15.73
C CYS A 33 -72.62 16.65 -16.61
N SER A 34 -73.01 16.31 -17.85
CA SER A 34 -73.61 17.27 -18.80
C SER A 34 -74.95 17.86 -18.35
N ASP A 35 -75.61 17.24 -17.39
CA ASP A 35 -76.82 17.75 -16.74
C ASP A 35 -76.54 18.85 -15.69
N GLY A 36 -75.26 19.23 -15.53
CA GLY A 36 -74.82 20.25 -14.57
C GLY A 36 -74.71 19.74 -13.13
N SER A 37 -74.87 18.43 -12.90
CA SER A 37 -74.67 17.81 -11.59
C SER A 37 -73.21 17.41 -11.34
N LEU A 38 -72.78 17.50 -10.09
CA LEU A 38 -71.52 16.93 -9.63
C LEU A 38 -71.81 15.65 -8.84
N ARG A 39 -71.32 14.51 -9.34
CA ARG A 39 -71.49 13.20 -8.71
C ARG A 39 -70.20 12.78 -8.01
N ILE A 40 -70.35 12.34 -6.77
CA ILE A 40 -69.25 11.93 -5.90
C ILE A 40 -69.35 10.43 -5.72
N TYR A 41 -68.30 9.72 -6.09
CA TYR A 41 -68.18 8.27 -5.94
C TYR A 41 -67.15 7.92 -4.88
N SER A 42 -67.46 6.93 -4.04
CA SER A 42 -66.59 6.40 -2.99
C SER A 42 -66.33 4.90 -3.17
N PRO A 43 -65.20 4.38 -2.68
CA PRO A 43 -64.90 2.95 -2.76
C PRO A 43 -65.89 2.13 -1.91
N GLN A 44 -66.33 0.98 -2.44
CA GLN A 44 -67.37 0.16 -1.80
C GLN A 44 -66.91 -0.54 -0.50
N CYS A 45 -65.61 -0.82 -0.31
CA CYS A 45 -65.15 -1.79 0.69
C CYS A 45 -64.40 -1.24 1.92
N HIS A 46 -64.44 0.08 2.23
CA HIS A 46 -63.74 0.63 3.40
C HIS A 46 -64.64 1.43 4.36
N SER A 47 -64.75 0.93 5.60
CA SER A 47 -65.50 1.48 6.73
C SER A 47 -64.60 2.21 7.74
N GLN A 48 -63.65 3.03 7.26
CA GLN A 48 -62.87 3.94 8.11
C GLN A 48 -62.83 5.35 7.49
N PRO A 49 -62.81 6.43 8.29
CA PRO A 49 -62.72 7.78 7.78
C PRO A 49 -61.41 7.94 7.01
N SER A 50 -61.52 8.11 5.70
CA SER A 50 -60.40 8.34 4.80
C SER A 50 -59.69 9.65 5.15
N ASP A 51 -58.42 9.59 5.53
CA ASP A 51 -57.55 10.76 5.56
C ASP A 51 -57.54 11.44 4.19
N HIS A 52 -57.45 12.78 4.16
CA HIS A 52 -57.52 13.60 2.95
C HIS A 52 -56.42 13.29 1.90
N HIS A 53 -55.44 12.45 2.25
CA HIS A 53 -54.34 11.99 1.39
C HIS A 53 -54.41 10.50 0.99
N SER A 54 -55.49 9.78 1.30
CA SER A 54 -55.62 8.36 0.95
C SER A 54 -55.61 8.14 -0.58
N PRO A 55 -54.84 7.17 -1.11
CA PRO A 55 -54.79 6.88 -2.55
C PRO A 55 -56.12 6.29 -3.07
N LEU A 56 -56.31 6.31 -4.40
CA LEU A 56 -57.40 5.58 -5.04
C LEU A 56 -57.18 4.06 -4.89
N HIS A 57 -58.28 3.32 -4.71
CA HIS A 57 -58.27 1.87 -4.54
C HIS A 57 -58.57 1.16 -5.86
N GLN A 58 -57.99 -0.02 -6.06
CA GLN A 58 -58.23 -0.88 -7.23
C GLN A 58 -59.53 -1.69 -7.05
N GLU A 59 -60.63 -0.99 -6.82
CA GLU A 59 -61.95 -1.56 -6.48
C GLU A 59 -63.08 -0.80 -7.20
N PRO A 60 -64.29 -1.38 -7.32
CA PRO A 60 -65.43 -0.65 -7.87
C PRO A 60 -65.91 0.44 -6.91
N TYR A 61 -66.29 1.57 -7.49
CA TYR A 61 -66.76 2.77 -6.80
C TYR A 61 -68.28 2.87 -6.89
N ALA A 62 -68.94 3.18 -5.77
CA ALA A 62 -70.38 3.43 -5.70
C ALA A 62 -70.68 4.93 -5.59
N LEU A 63 -71.84 5.34 -6.09
CA LEU A 63 -72.30 6.72 -5.99
C LEU A 63 -72.66 7.05 -4.53
N GLU A 64 -71.91 7.97 -3.92
CA GLU A 64 -72.13 8.44 -2.54
C GLU A 64 -73.13 9.60 -2.50
N LYS A 65 -72.93 10.60 -3.36
CA LYS A 65 -73.70 11.84 -3.34
C LYS A 65 -73.83 12.45 -4.73
N THR A 66 -75.02 12.98 -5.05
CA THR A 66 -75.26 13.77 -6.26
C THR A 66 -75.62 15.20 -5.86
N LEU A 67 -74.82 16.16 -6.31
CA LEU A 67 -75.08 17.59 -6.15
C LEU A 67 -75.74 18.12 -7.42
N ALA A 68 -77.06 18.13 -7.43
CA ALA A 68 -77.84 18.68 -8.53
C ALA A 68 -77.67 20.21 -8.60
N GLY A 69 -77.55 20.77 -9.81
CA GLY A 69 -77.43 22.21 -10.02
C GLY A 69 -76.09 22.82 -9.60
N PHE A 70 -75.04 22.00 -9.48
CA PHE A 70 -73.69 22.46 -9.14
C PHE A 70 -73.15 23.50 -10.14
N ALA A 71 -73.44 23.31 -11.44
CA ALA A 71 -73.16 24.30 -12.47
C ALA A 71 -74.37 24.53 -13.38
N ARG A 72 -74.57 25.79 -13.80
CA ARG A 72 -75.64 26.17 -14.74
C ARG A 72 -75.39 25.70 -16.18
N ARG A 73 -74.13 25.44 -16.52
CA ARG A 73 -73.66 24.95 -17.81
C ARG A 73 -72.73 23.76 -17.55
N PRO A 74 -72.58 22.84 -18.53
CA PRO A 74 -71.63 21.74 -18.40
C PRO A 74 -70.22 22.29 -18.11
N LEU A 75 -69.50 21.62 -17.22
CA LEU A 75 -68.14 22.01 -16.87
C LEU A 75 -67.22 21.75 -18.07
N ILE A 76 -66.34 22.72 -18.34
CA ILE A 76 -65.28 22.60 -19.35
C ILE A 76 -64.05 21.94 -18.73
N SER A 77 -63.73 22.29 -17.48
CA SER A 77 -62.62 21.71 -16.74
C SER A 77 -62.85 21.84 -15.24
N MET A 78 -62.22 20.95 -14.49
CA MET A 78 -62.28 20.86 -13.04
C MET A 78 -60.89 20.47 -12.54
N GLU A 79 -60.43 21.06 -11.44
CA GLU A 79 -59.12 20.80 -10.85
C GLU A 79 -59.20 20.88 -9.32
N VAL A 80 -58.61 19.91 -8.62
CA VAL A 80 -58.58 19.86 -7.14
C VAL A 80 -57.27 20.42 -6.60
N LEU A 81 -57.35 21.48 -5.80
CA LEU A 81 -56.22 22.06 -5.08
C LEU A 81 -56.06 21.37 -3.72
N HIS A 82 -55.21 20.34 -3.70
CA HIS A 82 -54.96 19.53 -2.52
C HIS A 82 -54.39 20.34 -1.34
N SER A 83 -53.47 21.30 -1.59
CA SER A 83 -52.83 22.09 -0.53
C SER A 83 -53.76 23.08 0.19
N ARG A 84 -54.90 23.41 -0.44
CA ARG A 84 -55.85 24.45 0.02
C ARG A 84 -57.26 23.93 0.24
N GLU A 85 -57.50 22.64 -0.02
CA GLU A 85 -58.82 22.00 0.05
C GLU A 85 -59.88 22.77 -0.75
N LEU A 86 -59.54 23.17 -1.98
CA LEU A 86 -60.45 23.87 -2.89
C LEU A 86 -60.63 23.09 -4.19
N LEU A 87 -61.84 23.11 -4.74
CA LEU A 87 -62.14 22.62 -6.08
C LEU A 87 -62.34 23.81 -7.02
N LEU A 88 -61.53 23.88 -8.08
CA LEU A 88 -61.73 24.84 -9.17
C LEU A 88 -62.64 24.20 -10.21
N SER A 89 -63.61 24.98 -10.64
CA SER A 89 -64.52 24.60 -11.71
C SER A 89 -64.57 25.71 -12.74
N LEU A 90 -64.41 25.34 -14.01
CA LEU A 90 -64.65 26.22 -15.15
C LEU A 90 -65.93 25.77 -15.83
N SER A 91 -66.96 26.61 -15.80
CA SER A 91 -68.19 26.44 -16.58
C SER A 91 -68.41 27.69 -17.46
N GLU A 92 -69.26 28.62 -17.02
CA GLU A 92 -69.37 29.96 -17.62
C GLU A 92 -68.27 30.91 -17.10
N SER A 93 -67.84 30.69 -15.86
CA SER A 93 -66.81 31.45 -15.14
C SER A 93 -66.00 30.48 -14.27
N ILE A 94 -64.87 30.96 -13.73
CA ILE A 94 -64.09 30.19 -12.76
C ILE A 94 -64.69 30.37 -11.36
N ALA A 95 -65.06 29.26 -10.73
CA ALA A 95 -65.58 29.21 -9.37
C ALA A 95 -64.74 28.27 -8.51
N PHE A 96 -64.53 28.68 -7.26
CA PHE A 96 -63.83 27.95 -6.21
C PHE A 96 -64.85 27.41 -5.22
N HIS A 97 -64.77 26.12 -4.90
CA HIS A 97 -65.63 25.45 -3.94
C HIS A 97 -64.79 24.89 -2.80
N ARG A 98 -65.26 24.99 -1.56
CA ARG A 98 -64.58 24.37 -0.40
C ARG A 98 -64.75 22.87 -0.44
N LEU A 99 -63.67 22.13 -0.23
CA LEU A 99 -63.70 20.69 0.03
C LEU A 99 -63.63 20.47 1.54
N PRO A 100 -64.36 19.47 2.11
CA PRO A 100 -65.23 18.50 1.45
C PRO A 100 -66.71 18.96 1.31
N SER A 101 -67.07 20.20 1.69
CA SER A 101 -68.49 20.62 1.70
C SER A 101 -69.09 20.88 0.32
N PHE A 102 -68.25 21.15 -0.68
CA PHE A 102 -68.59 21.61 -2.04
C PHE A 102 -69.38 22.93 -2.08
N GLU A 103 -69.26 23.74 -1.03
CA GLU A 103 -69.86 25.08 -0.99
C GLU A 103 -69.03 26.07 -1.81
N THR A 104 -69.69 26.85 -2.67
CA THR A 104 -69.03 27.89 -3.46
C THR A 104 -68.43 28.96 -2.54
N PHE A 105 -67.10 29.02 -2.51
CA PHE A 105 -66.32 30.00 -1.75
C PHE A 105 -66.21 31.33 -2.48
N ALA A 106 -65.91 31.29 -3.78
CA ALA A 106 -65.70 32.49 -4.58
C ALA A 106 -66.00 32.22 -6.06
N VAL A 107 -66.54 33.23 -6.75
CA VAL A 107 -66.71 33.21 -8.21
C VAL A 107 -65.99 34.41 -8.78
N ILE A 108 -64.99 34.18 -9.63
CA ILE A 108 -64.28 35.26 -10.30
C ILE A 108 -65.15 35.72 -11.47
N THR A 109 -65.89 36.81 -11.32
CA THR A 109 -66.82 37.31 -12.37
C THR A 109 -66.10 37.79 -13.62
N LYS A 110 -64.86 38.30 -13.50
CA LYS A 110 -63.96 38.59 -14.64
C LYS A 110 -63.58 37.33 -15.44
N ALA A 111 -63.71 36.17 -14.79
CA ALA A 111 -63.76 34.80 -15.30
C ALA A 111 -64.68 34.53 -16.51
N LYS A 112 -65.69 35.38 -16.70
CA LYS A 112 -66.83 35.03 -17.56
C LYS A 112 -66.43 34.89 -19.02
N GLY A 113 -66.55 33.67 -19.56
CA GLY A 113 -66.10 33.31 -20.90
C GLY A 113 -64.61 32.96 -21.00
N ALA A 114 -63.97 32.63 -19.87
CA ALA A 114 -62.66 32.01 -19.86
C ALA A 114 -62.72 30.63 -20.54
N ASN A 115 -61.64 30.26 -21.21
CA ASN A 115 -61.57 29.03 -21.99
C ASN A 115 -60.41 28.11 -21.61
N ALA A 116 -59.42 28.63 -20.89
CA ALA A 116 -58.35 27.85 -20.26
C ALA A 116 -57.96 28.53 -18.94
N PHE A 117 -57.51 27.75 -17.97
CA PHE A 117 -56.92 28.24 -16.73
C PHE A 117 -55.82 27.28 -16.28
N ASP A 118 -54.94 27.78 -15.43
CA ASP A 118 -53.94 26.98 -14.74
C ASP A 118 -53.61 27.60 -13.37
N TRP A 119 -53.32 26.74 -12.40
CA TRP A 119 -53.09 27.11 -11.01
C TRP A 119 -51.65 26.82 -10.57
N ASP A 120 -50.97 27.83 -10.05
CA ASP A 120 -49.68 27.65 -9.39
C ASP A 120 -49.86 27.45 -7.89
N ASP A 121 -49.73 26.21 -7.44
CA ASP A 121 -49.90 25.84 -6.04
C ASP A 121 -48.87 26.49 -5.12
N ARG A 122 -47.61 26.59 -5.55
CA ARG A 122 -46.49 27.11 -4.74
C ARG A 122 -46.68 28.57 -4.40
N ARG A 123 -47.15 29.36 -5.36
CA ARG A 123 -47.30 30.81 -5.21
C ARG A 123 -48.75 31.27 -4.96
N GLY A 124 -49.74 30.40 -5.17
CA GLY A 124 -51.16 30.72 -5.03
C GLY A 124 -51.67 31.69 -6.09
N PHE A 125 -51.17 31.57 -7.33
CA PHE A 125 -51.63 32.37 -8.47
C PHE A 125 -52.50 31.54 -9.40
N LEU A 126 -53.68 32.07 -9.72
CA LEU A 126 -54.50 31.60 -10.82
C LEU A 126 -54.13 32.42 -12.06
N CYS A 127 -53.86 31.73 -13.18
CA CYS A 127 -53.91 32.38 -14.49
C CYS A 127 -55.07 31.82 -15.30
N PHE A 128 -55.73 32.67 -16.07
CA PHE A 128 -56.76 32.24 -17.00
C PHE A 128 -56.76 33.07 -18.27
N ALA A 129 -57.15 32.43 -19.36
CA ALA A 129 -57.31 33.08 -20.65
C ALA A 129 -58.78 33.37 -20.92
N ARG A 130 -59.05 34.57 -21.43
CA ARG A 130 -60.37 35.01 -21.89
C ARG A 130 -60.20 35.77 -23.20
N GLN A 131 -60.78 35.27 -24.28
CA GLN A 131 -60.64 35.85 -25.62
C GLN A 131 -59.16 36.00 -26.01
N LYS A 132 -58.65 37.23 -26.14
CA LYS A 132 -57.25 37.56 -26.46
C LYS A 132 -56.52 38.19 -25.28
N ARG A 133 -56.86 37.77 -24.06
CA ARG A 133 -56.25 38.28 -22.83
C ARG A 133 -55.94 37.15 -21.86
N VAL A 134 -54.88 37.32 -21.09
CA VAL A 134 -54.48 36.46 -19.97
C VAL A 134 -54.53 37.29 -18.70
N CYS A 135 -55.30 36.83 -17.72
CA CYS A 135 -55.45 37.50 -16.44
C CYS A 135 -54.79 36.66 -15.34
N ILE A 136 -54.12 37.32 -14.40
CA ILE A 136 -53.45 36.71 -13.26
C ILE A 136 -54.09 37.21 -11.98
N PHE A 137 -54.54 36.29 -11.14
CA PHE A 137 -55.16 36.55 -9.84
C PHE A 137 -54.35 35.86 -8.75
N ARG A 138 -54.23 36.50 -7.59
CA ARG A 138 -53.58 35.94 -6.40
C ARG A 138 -54.62 35.64 -5.33
N HIS A 139 -54.47 34.51 -4.66
CA HIS A 139 -55.28 34.18 -3.49
C HIS A 139 -54.74 34.87 -2.23
N ASP A 140 -55.55 35.71 -1.58
CA ASP A 140 -55.15 36.50 -0.39
C ASP A 140 -55.52 35.81 0.94
N GLY A 141 -55.13 34.54 1.09
CA GLY A 141 -55.16 33.83 2.39
C GLY A 141 -56.52 33.85 3.11
N GLY A 142 -57.63 33.77 2.37
CA GLY A 142 -59.00 33.75 2.91
C GLY A 142 -59.82 35.03 2.67
N ARG A 143 -59.21 36.14 2.24
CA ARG A 143 -59.92 37.40 1.86
C ARG A 143 -60.36 37.45 0.38
N GLY A 144 -60.36 36.31 -0.30
CA GLY A 144 -60.76 36.17 -1.70
C GLY A 144 -59.59 36.27 -2.70
N PHE A 145 -59.93 36.54 -3.96
CA PHE A 145 -58.99 36.61 -5.08
C PHE A 145 -58.80 38.04 -5.53
N VAL A 146 -57.55 38.49 -5.59
CA VAL A 146 -57.18 39.83 -6.02
C VAL A 146 -56.55 39.75 -7.40
N GLU A 147 -57.03 40.58 -8.32
CA GLU A 147 -56.43 40.73 -9.64
C GLU A 147 -55.05 41.38 -9.51
N VAL A 148 -54.07 40.77 -10.18
CA VAL A 148 -52.68 41.21 -10.12
C VAL A 148 -52.31 41.91 -11.42
N LYS A 149 -52.52 41.22 -12.56
CA LYS A 149 -52.20 41.74 -13.90
C LYS A 149 -53.14 41.17 -14.96
N GLU A 150 -53.30 41.94 -16.03
CA GLU A 150 -53.99 41.53 -17.26
C GLU A 150 -53.09 41.87 -18.45
N PHE A 151 -52.84 40.88 -19.31
CA PHE A 151 -51.99 41.00 -20.49
C PHE A 151 -52.79 40.69 -21.77
N GLY A 152 -52.53 41.44 -22.84
CA GLY A 152 -53.04 41.13 -24.17
C GLY A 152 -52.19 40.07 -24.87
N VAL A 153 -52.83 39.16 -25.60
CA VAL A 153 -52.16 38.11 -26.38
C VAL A 153 -52.60 38.12 -27.85
N PRO A 154 -51.78 37.62 -28.79
CA PRO A 154 -52.03 37.78 -30.23
C PRO A 154 -53.32 37.09 -30.73
N ASP A 155 -53.61 35.90 -30.19
CA ASP A 155 -54.80 35.11 -30.53
C ASP A 155 -55.36 34.38 -29.29
N VAL A 156 -56.46 33.68 -29.48
CA VAL A 156 -57.13 32.89 -28.44
C VAL A 156 -56.23 31.76 -27.98
N VAL A 157 -55.93 31.76 -26.67
CA VAL A 157 -55.18 30.71 -25.98
C VAL A 157 -56.01 29.43 -25.96
N LYS A 158 -55.44 28.32 -26.40
CA LYS A 158 -56.10 27.01 -26.42
C LYS A 158 -55.64 26.12 -25.27
N SER A 159 -54.36 26.20 -24.92
CA SER A 159 -53.77 25.55 -23.75
C SER A 159 -52.83 26.53 -23.08
N MET A 160 -52.66 26.39 -21.77
CA MET A 160 -51.73 27.19 -21.00
C MET A 160 -51.22 26.41 -19.80
N CYS A 161 -50.00 26.71 -19.37
CA CYS A 161 -49.45 26.19 -18.13
C CYS A 161 -48.38 27.12 -17.56
N TRP A 162 -48.25 27.19 -16.25
CA TRP A 162 -47.17 27.85 -15.53
C TRP A 162 -45.83 27.14 -15.77
N CYS A 163 -44.81 27.92 -16.14
CA CYS A 163 -43.42 27.48 -16.27
C CYS A 163 -42.50 28.33 -15.40
N GLY A 164 -42.40 27.95 -14.12
CA GLY A 164 -41.67 28.75 -13.13
C GLY A 164 -42.33 30.11 -12.96
N GLU A 165 -41.64 31.20 -13.27
CA GLU A 165 -42.19 32.55 -13.18
C GLU A 165 -42.98 33.01 -14.40
N ASN A 166 -42.86 32.27 -15.52
CA ASN A 166 -43.51 32.59 -16.78
C ASN A 166 -44.75 31.70 -17.00
N ILE A 167 -45.52 32.01 -18.03
CA ILE A 167 -46.68 31.21 -18.47
C ILE A 167 -46.45 30.81 -19.91
N CYS A 168 -46.48 29.51 -20.21
CA CYS A 168 -46.48 29.03 -21.57
C CYS A 168 -47.91 29.02 -22.12
N LEU A 169 -48.09 29.58 -23.31
CA LEU A 169 -49.37 29.73 -23.98
C LEU A 169 -49.31 29.03 -25.34
N GLY A 170 -50.21 28.06 -25.54
CA GLY A 170 -50.51 27.50 -26.85
C GLY A 170 -51.62 28.29 -27.51
N ILE A 171 -51.26 29.18 -28.44
CA ILE A 171 -52.23 29.91 -29.27
C ILE A 171 -52.40 29.20 -30.63
N ARG A 172 -53.42 29.56 -31.40
CA ARG A 172 -53.91 28.77 -32.55
C ARG A 172 -52.83 28.31 -33.54
N ARG A 173 -51.72 29.05 -33.71
CA ARG A 173 -50.65 28.72 -34.68
C ARG A 173 -49.24 28.71 -34.12
N GLU A 174 -49.05 28.99 -32.83
CA GLU A 174 -47.72 29.13 -32.22
C GLU A 174 -47.76 28.92 -30.70
N TYR A 175 -46.60 28.58 -30.15
CA TYR A 175 -46.35 28.59 -28.71
C TYR A 175 -45.58 29.84 -28.34
N VAL A 176 -46.03 30.50 -27.28
CA VAL A 176 -45.44 31.75 -26.76
C VAL A 176 -45.26 31.65 -25.25
N ILE A 177 -44.12 32.10 -24.76
CA ILE A 177 -43.85 32.28 -23.32
C ILE A 177 -44.20 33.72 -22.95
N LEU A 178 -45.16 33.88 -22.05
CA LEU A 178 -45.54 35.15 -21.44
C LEU A 178 -44.81 35.32 -20.12
N ASN A 179 -44.01 36.37 -20.00
CA ASN A 179 -43.41 36.75 -18.73
C ASN A 179 -44.46 37.41 -17.82
N ALA A 180 -44.78 36.78 -16.69
CA ALA A 180 -45.83 37.24 -15.78
C ALA A 180 -45.52 38.58 -15.08
N THR A 181 -44.26 39.03 -15.09
CA THR A 181 -43.84 40.26 -14.43
C THR A 181 -43.93 41.49 -15.33
N ASN A 182 -43.49 41.40 -16.58
CA ASN A 182 -43.43 42.57 -17.49
C ASN A 182 -44.36 42.44 -18.70
N GLY A 183 -44.97 41.28 -18.93
CA GLY A 183 -45.86 41.04 -20.06
C GLY A 183 -45.14 40.80 -21.40
N ALA A 184 -43.81 40.64 -21.40
CA ALA A 184 -43.07 40.33 -22.61
C ALA A 184 -43.46 38.94 -23.14
N LEU A 185 -43.67 38.85 -24.45
CA LEU A 185 -43.97 37.61 -25.16
C LEU A 185 -42.72 37.15 -25.92
N SER A 186 -42.34 35.89 -25.73
CA SER A 186 -41.24 35.25 -26.45
C SER A 186 -41.78 34.07 -27.26
N GLU A 187 -41.60 34.10 -28.58
CA GLU A 187 -42.03 33.02 -29.47
C GLU A 187 -41.12 31.79 -29.32
N VAL A 188 -41.72 30.60 -29.27
CA VAL A 188 -41.01 29.32 -29.15
C VAL A 188 -40.91 28.65 -30.51
N PHE A 189 -42.03 28.15 -31.03
CA PHE A 189 -42.17 27.61 -32.39
C PHE A 189 -43.65 27.47 -32.78
N THR A 190 -43.92 27.18 -34.05
CA THR A 190 -45.28 27.06 -34.59
C THR A 190 -45.99 25.77 -34.17
N SER A 191 -47.26 25.87 -33.76
CA SER A 191 -48.10 24.72 -33.44
C SER A 191 -48.56 24.01 -34.72
N GLY A 192 -48.73 22.69 -34.64
CA GLY A 192 -49.14 21.86 -35.78
C GLY A 192 -50.58 22.14 -36.25
N ARG A 193 -50.96 21.63 -37.43
CA ARG A 193 -52.32 21.82 -37.99
C ARG A 193 -53.33 20.75 -37.58
N LEU A 194 -52.85 19.59 -37.12
CA LEU A 194 -53.66 18.38 -36.94
C LEU A 194 -54.39 18.32 -35.59
N ALA A 195 -53.81 18.90 -34.55
CA ALA A 195 -54.32 18.85 -33.17
C ALA A 195 -54.28 20.23 -32.51
N PRO A 196 -55.13 20.50 -31.51
CA PRO A 196 -55.00 21.72 -30.71
C PRO A 196 -53.62 21.79 -30.03
N PRO A 197 -53.10 23.00 -29.77
CA PRO A 197 -51.85 23.17 -29.04
C PRO A 197 -51.89 22.44 -27.68
N LEU A 198 -50.87 21.63 -27.40
CA LEU A 198 -50.69 20.90 -26.15
C LEU A 198 -49.52 21.50 -25.38
N VAL A 199 -49.77 21.90 -24.14
CA VAL A 199 -48.76 22.42 -23.21
C VAL A 199 -48.89 21.60 -21.93
N VAL A 200 -47.81 20.92 -21.53
CA VAL A 200 -47.76 20.13 -20.29
C VAL A 200 -46.49 20.48 -19.53
N SER A 201 -46.60 20.78 -18.25
CA SER A 201 -45.44 20.99 -17.38
C SER A 201 -44.92 19.68 -16.81
N LEU A 202 -43.59 19.56 -16.76
CA LEU A 202 -42.92 18.48 -16.07
C LEU A 202 -42.61 18.90 -14.62
N PRO A 203 -42.55 17.95 -13.67
CA PRO A 203 -42.12 18.23 -12.30
C PRO A 203 -40.71 18.84 -12.19
N SER A 204 -39.86 18.66 -13.21
CA SER A 204 -38.52 19.29 -13.31
C SER A 204 -38.58 20.80 -13.61
N GLY A 205 -39.73 21.33 -14.06
CA GLY A 205 -39.89 22.72 -14.50
C GLY A 205 -39.80 22.91 -16.02
N GLU A 206 -39.50 21.86 -16.76
CA GLU A 206 -39.48 21.82 -18.22
C GLU A 206 -40.91 21.67 -18.76
N LEU A 207 -41.09 21.92 -20.05
CA LEU A 207 -42.38 21.83 -20.73
C LEU A 207 -42.32 20.81 -21.87
N LEU A 208 -43.37 20.03 -22.01
CA LEU A 208 -43.65 19.20 -23.18
C LEU A 208 -44.67 19.91 -24.07
N LEU A 209 -44.24 20.28 -25.27
CA LEU A 209 -45.05 20.98 -26.27
C LEU A 209 -45.39 20.05 -27.44
N GLY A 210 -46.66 19.98 -27.82
CA GLY A 210 -47.12 19.15 -28.93
C GLY A 210 -46.91 19.81 -30.30
N LYS A 211 -46.26 19.11 -31.22
CA LYS A 211 -46.18 19.48 -32.63
C LYS A 211 -46.55 18.28 -33.50
N GLU A 212 -47.78 18.28 -34.01
CA GLU A 212 -48.33 17.14 -34.75
C GLU A 212 -48.30 15.87 -33.88
N ASN A 213 -47.61 14.81 -34.32
CA ASN A 213 -47.41 13.58 -33.54
C ASN A 213 -46.10 13.59 -32.72
N ILE A 214 -45.44 14.73 -32.57
CA ILE A 214 -44.16 14.83 -31.86
C ILE A 214 -44.33 15.68 -30.60
N GLY A 215 -43.86 15.18 -29.46
CA GLY A 215 -43.64 15.95 -28.24
C GLY A 215 -42.24 16.54 -28.22
N VAL A 216 -42.14 17.87 -28.06
CA VAL A 216 -40.89 18.62 -28.02
C VAL A 216 -40.68 19.16 -26.61
N PHE A 217 -39.51 18.86 -26.02
CA PHE A 217 -39.13 19.40 -24.72
C PHE A 217 -38.51 20.78 -24.84
N VAL A 218 -38.98 21.70 -24.00
CA VAL A 218 -38.46 23.07 -23.92
C VAL A 218 -38.25 23.49 -22.46
N ASP A 219 -37.29 24.38 -22.24
CA ASP A 219 -37.07 24.97 -20.92
C ASP A 219 -38.16 26.01 -20.57
N GLN A 220 -38.10 26.54 -19.35
CA GLN A 220 -39.00 27.58 -18.85
C GLN A 220 -38.97 28.91 -19.64
N ASN A 221 -37.97 29.10 -20.51
CA ASN A 221 -37.81 30.28 -21.37
C ASN A 221 -38.19 29.98 -22.84
N GLY A 222 -38.61 28.76 -23.16
CA GLY A 222 -38.97 28.34 -24.52
C GLY A 222 -37.79 27.90 -25.39
N LYS A 223 -36.59 27.70 -24.81
CA LYS A 223 -35.45 27.15 -25.53
C LYS A 223 -35.61 25.63 -25.67
N LEU A 224 -35.39 25.12 -26.88
CA LEU A 224 -35.42 23.68 -27.15
C LEU A 224 -34.33 22.96 -26.35
N LEU A 225 -34.71 21.88 -25.66
CA LEU A 225 -33.76 21.02 -24.97
C LEU A 225 -33.13 20.02 -25.97
N PRO A 226 -31.86 19.62 -25.77
CA PRO A 226 -31.18 18.63 -26.61
C PRO A 226 -31.71 17.21 -26.39
N GLU A 227 -32.47 16.97 -25.32
CA GLU A 227 -33.12 15.69 -25.02
C GLU A 227 -34.11 15.33 -26.14
N GLY A 228 -34.11 14.06 -26.55
CA GLY A 228 -34.78 13.59 -27.76
C GLY A 228 -36.29 13.90 -27.79
N ARG A 229 -36.84 13.94 -29.00
CA ARG A 229 -38.27 14.20 -29.24
C ARG A 229 -39.08 12.92 -29.00
N ILE A 230 -40.23 13.02 -28.34
CA ILE A 230 -41.14 11.87 -28.19
C ILE A 230 -42.01 11.75 -29.44
N CYS A 231 -41.86 10.68 -30.21
CA CYS A 231 -42.61 10.48 -31.47
C CYS A 231 -43.86 9.63 -31.27
N TRP A 232 -44.99 10.21 -30.88
CA TRP A 232 -46.27 9.51 -30.67
C TRP A 232 -46.79 8.84 -31.94
N SER A 233 -47.64 7.81 -31.78
CA SER A 233 -48.27 7.14 -32.92
C SER A 233 -49.25 8.05 -33.67
N GLU A 234 -49.95 8.92 -32.94
CA GLU A 234 -50.88 9.93 -33.46
C GLU A 234 -50.69 11.24 -32.66
N ALA A 235 -51.32 12.34 -33.09
CA ALA A 235 -51.26 13.60 -32.34
C ALA A 235 -52.03 13.51 -31.01
N PRO A 236 -51.37 13.67 -29.84
CA PRO A 236 -52.03 13.55 -28.56
C PRO A 236 -52.93 14.75 -28.27
N THR A 237 -54.09 14.46 -27.69
CA THR A 237 -55.04 15.50 -27.27
C THR A 237 -54.68 16.03 -25.87
N GLU A 238 -54.32 15.13 -24.97
CA GLU A 238 -53.90 15.42 -23.61
C GLU A 238 -52.76 14.46 -23.24
N VAL A 239 -51.82 14.91 -22.40
CA VAL A 239 -50.72 14.08 -21.90
C VAL A 239 -50.59 14.30 -20.40
N VAL A 240 -50.51 13.20 -19.66
CA VAL A 240 -50.27 13.18 -18.22
C VAL A 240 -48.89 12.59 -17.96
N ILE A 241 -48.11 13.28 -17.13
CA ILE A 241 -46.77 12.88 -16.72
C ILE A 241 -46.84 12.28 -15.31
N GLN A 242 -46.51 11.00 -15.18
CA GLN A 242 -46.33 10.32 -13.90
C GLN A 242 -45.01 9.53 -13.97
N LYS A 243 -43.94 10.14 -13.46
CA LYS A 243 -42.57 9.61 -13.63
C LYS A 243 -42.48 8.15 -13.15
N PRO A 244 -41.84 7.25 -13.92
CA PRO A 244 -41.02 7.50 -15.12
C PRO A 244 -41.78 7.47 -16.46
N TYR A 245 -43.11 7.42 -16.46
CA TYR A 245 -43.92 7.25 -17.67
C TYR A 245 -44.69 8.51 -18.08
N ALA A 246 -44.98 8.61 -19.37
CA ALA A 246 -45.91 9.58 -19.94
C ALA A 246 -47.10 8.83 -20.55
N ALA A 247 -48.31 9.15 -20.10
CA ALA A 247 -49.55 8.61 -20.62
C ALA A 247 -50.19 9.65 -21.55
N ALA A 248 -50.27 9.35 -22.83
CA ALA A 248 -50.86 10.21 -23.85
C ALA A 248 -52.22 9.70 -24.29
N LEU A 249 -53.21 10.59 -24.30
CA LEU A 249 -54.52 10.34 -24.85
C LEU A 249 -54.49 10.60 -26.36
N LEU A 250 -54.54 9.52 -27.14
CA LEU A 250 -54.71 9.56 -28.60
C LEU A 250 -56.18 9.35 -28.97
N PRO A 251 -56.61 9.70 -30.20
CA PRO A 251 -58.01 9.60 -30.62
C PRO A 251 -58.63 8.19 -30.48
N ARG A 252 -57.82 7.13 -30.54
CA ARG A 252 -58.29 5.73 -30.57
C ARG A 252 -57.87 4.87 -29.37
N PHE A 253 -56.81 5.25 -28.66
CA PHE A 253 -56.24 4.48 -27.57
C PHE A 253 -55.39 5.40 -26.67
N VAL A 254 -55.02 4.90 -25.50
CA VAL A 254 -54.05 5.58 -24.63
C VAL A 254 -52.68 4.93 -24.83
N GLU A 255 -51.67 5.75 -25.08
CA GLU A 255 -50.31 5.31 -25.34
C GLU A 255 -49.40 5.67 -24.15
N ILE A 256 -48.67 4.69 -23.62
CA ILE A 256 -47.80 4.85 -22.47
C ILE A 256 -46.35 4.68 -22.92
N ARG A 257 -45.58 5.75 -22.79
CA ARG A 257 -44.18 5.85 -23.19
C ARG A 257 -43.30 6.03 -21.96
N SER A 258 -42.09 5.46 -22.01
CA SER A 258 -41.05 5.82 -21.05
C SER A 258 -40.54 7.24 -21.32
N LEU A 259 -40.29 8.02 -20.27
CA LEU A 259 -39.66 9.35 -20.37
C LEU A 259 -38.14 9.29 -20.51
N ARG A 260 -37.58 8.11 -20.76
CA ARG A 260 -36.15 7.87 -20.94
C ARG A 260 -35.83 7.70 -22.42
N ASP A 261 -34.87 8.46 -22.94
CA ASP A 261 -34.36 8.32 -24.30
C ASP A 261 -33.97 6.85 -24.61
N PRO A 262 -34.45 6.23 -25.71
CA PRO A 262 -35.11 6.81 -26.90
C PRO A 262 -36.66 6.89 -26.84
N TYR A 263 -37.24 6.97 -25.64
CA TYR A 263 -38.68 7.05 -25.36
C TYR A 263 -39.49 5.87 -25.90
N PRO A 264 -39.13 4.63 -25.52
CA PRO A 264 -39.80 3.44 -26.01
C PRO A 264 -41.29 3.41 -25.65
N LEU A 265 -42.09 2.82 -26.54
CA LEU A 265 -43.47 2.46 -26.30
C LEU A 265 -43.52 1.26 -25.36
N ILE A 266 -44.09 1.45 -24.17
CA ILE A 266 -44.18 0.42 -23.13
C ILE A 266 -45.49 -0.36 -23.25
N GLN A 267 -46.60 0.38 -23.27
CA GLN A 267 -47.93 -0.20 -23.21
C GLN A 267 -48.93 0.62 -24.02
N THR A 268 -49.85 -0.07 -24.68
CA THR A 268 -51.01 0.53 -25.35
C THR A 268 -52.27 0.05 -24.67
N VAL A 269 -53.08 0.98 -24.15
CA VAL A 269 -54.36 0.68 -23.50
C VAL A 269 -55.47 0.98 -24.50
N VAL A 270 -56.10 -0.09 -25.01
CA VAL A 270 -57.14 0.00 -26.03
C VAL A 270 -58.50 0.31 -25.38
N LEU A 271 -58.71 1.59 -25.08
CA LEU A 271 -60.01 2.12 -24.64
C LEU A 271 -60.55 3.06 -25.71
N ARG A 272 -61.81 2.85 -26.11
CA ARG A 272 -62.49 3.70 -27.10
C ARG A 272 -63.20 4.85 -26.39
N ASN A 273 -63.28 6.01 -27.05
CA ASN A 273 -64.04 7.18 -26.60
C ASN A 273 -63.59 7.75 -25.24
N VAL A 274 -62.30 7.65 -24.91
CA VAL A 274 -61.75 8.37 -23.76
C VAL A 274 -61.72 9.87 -24.08
N ARG A 275 -62.33 10.68 -23.21
CA ARG A 275 -62.44 12.14 -23.39
C ARG A 275 -61.37 12.90 -22.64
N HIS A 276 -61.08 12.45 -21.42
CA HIS A 276 -60.18 13.14 -20.50
C HIS A 276 -59.25 12.15 -19.81
N ILE A 277 -58.01 12.58 -19.64
CA ILE A 277 -56.99 11.90 -18.85
C ILE A 277 -56.53 12.85 -17.74
N ARG A 278 -56.54 12.39 -16.49
CA ARG A 278 -56.21 13.23 -15.33
C ARG A 278 -55.23 12.53 -14.40
N HIS A 279 -54.29 13.30 -13.88
CA HIS A 279 -53.34 12.84 -12.89
C HIS A 279 -53.99 12.81 -11.51
N SER A 280 -53.98 11.66 -10.84
CA SER A 280 -54.33 11.52 -9.42
C SER A 280 -53.08 11.28 -8.59
N ASN A 281 -53.21 11.28 -7.26
CA ASN A 281 -52.07 11.13 -6.33
C ASN A 281 -51.23 9.86 -6.58
N ASN A 282 -51.85 8.75 -6.98
CA ASN A 282 -51.15 7.47 -7.19
C ASN A 282 -51.59 6.72 -8.46
N SER A 283 -52.42 7.31 -9.32
CA SER A 283 -52.94 6.66 -10.52
C SER A 283 -53.31 7.69 -11.58
N VAL A 284 -53.57 7.23 -12.81
CA VAL A 284 -54.08 8.09 -13.88
C VAL A 284 -55.54 7.72 -14.14
N ILE A 285 -56.42 8.71 -14.13
CA ILE A 285 -57.86 8.52 -14.33
C ILE A 285 -58.20 8.76 -15.80
N LEU A 286 -58.98 7.87 -16.39
CA LEU A 286 -59.52 7.96 -17.73
C LEU A 286 -61.04 8.06 -17.64
N ALA A 287 -61.60 9.17 -18.14
CA ALA A 287 -63.04 9.33 -18.28
C ALA A 287 -63.49 9.04 -19.71
N LEU A 288 -64.42 8.10 -19.85
CA LEU A 288 -65.21 7.88 -21.06
C LEU A 288 -66.55 8.62 -20.91
N ASP A 289 -67.44 8.49 -21.89
CA ASP A 289 -68.77 9.10 -21.85
C ASP A 289 -69.55 8.73 -20.59
N ASN A 290 -69.58 7.44 -20.22
CA ASN A 290 -70.41 6.93 -19.12
C ASN A 290 -69.63 6.06 -18.12
N SER A 291 -68.30 5.96 -18.23
CA SER A 291 -67.50 5.13 -17.31
C SER A 291 -66.19 5.83 -16.95
N ILE A 292 -65.63 5.45 -15.80
CA ILE A 292 -64.34 5.94 -15.33
C ILE A 292 -63.43 4.73 -15.11
N HIS A 293 -62.24 4.78 -15.69
CA HIS A 293 -61.20 3.77 -15.53
C HIS A 293 -60.00 4.39 -14.81
N GLY A 294 -59.35 3.61 -13.96
CA GLY A 294 -58.07 3.95 -13.34
C GLY A 294 -56.95 3.14 -13.97
N LEU A 295 -55.84 3.81 -14.29
CA LEU A 295 -54.56 3.21 -14.60
C LEU A 295 -53.72 3.23 -13.32
N PHE A 296 -53.55 2.05 -12.71
CA PHE A 296 -52.75 1.89 -11.49
C PHE A 296 -51.34 1.46 -11.85
N PRO A 297 -50.29 2.12 -11.31
CA PRO A 297 -48.91 1.76 -11.65
C PRO A 297 -48.59 0.36 -11.13
N VAL A 298 -48.11 -0.50 -12.03
CA VAL A 298 -47.60 -1.82 -11.65
C VAL A 298 -46.33 -1.61 -10.82
N PRO A 299 -46.13 -2.29 -9.67
CA PRO A 299 -44.91 -2.12 -8.89
C PRO A 299 -43.65 -2.38 -9.72
N LEU A 300 -42.66 -1.49 -9.62
CA LEU A 300 -41.40 -1.58 -10.39
C LEU A 300 -40.73 -2.96 -10.25
N GLY A 301 -40.81 -3.57 -9.06
CA GLY A 301 -40.29 -4.90 -8.81
C GLY A 301 -40.87 -5.99 -9.72
N ALA A 302 -42.17 -5.92 -10.06
CA ALA A 302 -42.82 -6.85 -10.97
C ALA A 302 -42.46 -6.55 -12.43
N GLN A 303 -42.38 -5.27 -12.80
CA GLN A 303 -41.93 -4.84 -14.14
C GLN A 303 -40.51 -5.33 -14.44
N ILE A 304 -39.60 -5.25 -13.47
CA ILE A 304 -38.22 -5.76 -13.58
C ILE A 304 -38.21 -7.27 -13.86
N VAL A 305 -39.06 -8.05 -13.18
CA VAL A 305 -39.14 -9.51 -13.40
C VAL A 305 -39.66 -9.83 -14.80
N GLN A 306 -40.69 -9.12 -15.26
CA GLN A 306 -41.22 -9.26 -16.62
C GLN A 306 -40.17 -8.93 -17.70
N LEU A 307 -39.44 -7.82 -17.52
CA LEU A 307 -38.34 -7.43 -18.40
C LEU A 307 -37.19 -8.44 -18.42
N THR A 308 -36.85 -8.97 -17.24
CA THR A 308 -35.79 -9.99 -17.11
C THR A 308 -36.20 -11.31 -17.76
N ALA A 309 -37.49 -11.68 -17.70
CA ALA A 309 -38.02 -12.88 -18.34
C ALA A 309 -38.14 -12.74 -19.86
N SER A 310 -38.40 -11.53 -20.37
CA SER A 310 -38.50 -11.25 -21.80
C SER A 310 -37.14 -11.03 -22.51
N GLY A 311 -36.03 -11.01 -21.75
CA GLY A 311 -34.68 -10.83 -22.29
C GLY A 311 -34.24 -9.37 -22.44
N ASN A 312 -35.08 -8.39 -22.06
CA ASN A 312 -34.74 -6.97 -22.10
C ASN A 312 -33.99 -6.54 -20.81
N PHE A 313 -32.75 -7.01 -20.67
CA PHE A 313 -31.95 -6.82 -19.46
C PHE A 313 -31.52 -5.36 -19.22
N GLU A 314 -31.25 -4.60 -20.28
CA GLU A 314 -30.82 -3.19 -20.14
C GLU A 314 -31.92 -2.30 -19.54
N GLU A 315 -33.16 -2.53 -19.97
CA GLU A 315 -34.34 -1.84 -19.44
C GLU A 315 -34.58 -2.27 -17.98
N ALA A 316 -34.46 -3.57 -17.68
CA ALA A 316 -34.57 -4.09 -16.32
C ALA A 316 -33.55 -3.45 -15.35
N LEU A 317 -32.27 -3.37 -15.76
CA LEU A 317 -31.22 -2.70 -14.98
C LEU A 317 -31.50 -1.20 -14.80
N SER A 318 -32.13 -0.57 -15.79
CA SER A 318 -32.50 0.85 -15.67
C SER A 318 -33.63 1.09 -14.68
N LEU A 319 -34.65 0.21 -14.66
CA LEU A 319 -35.73 0.28 -13.68
C LEU A 319 -35.23 -0.01 -12.26
N CYS A 320 -34.23 -0.88 -12.09
CA CYS A 320 -33.59 -1.10 -10.79
C CYS A 320 -33.03 0.20 -10.18
N LYS A 321 -32.43 1.08 -10.99
CA LYS A 321 -31.89 2.37 -10.54
C LYS A 321 -32.98 3.34 -10.03
N LEU A 322 -34.23 3.13 -10.42
CA LEU A 322 -35.38 3.94 -10.00
C LEU A 322 -36.02 3.42 -8.70
N LEU A 323 -35.57 2.28 -8.15
CA LEU A 323 -36.08 1.77 -6.88
C LEU A 323 -35.68 2.72 -5.72
N PRO A 324 -36.58 2.95 -4.74
CA PRO A 324 -36.33 3.82 -3.60
C PRO A 324 -35.01 3.49 -2.87
N PRO A 325 -34.31 4.48 -2.29
CA PRO A 325 -33.03 4.25 -1.61
C PRO A 325 -33.15 3.28 -0.43
N GLU A 326 -34.32 3.21 0.21
CA GLU A 326 -34.64 2.30 1.33
C GLU A 326 -34.44 0.81 0.95
N ASP A 327 -34.64 0.46 -0.31
CA ASP A 327 -34.50 -0.90 -0.84
C ASP A 327 -33.09 -1.20 -1.36
N ALA A 328 -32.04 -0.59 -0.81
CA ALA A 328 -30.69 -0.70 -1.38
C ALA A 328 -30.13 -2.13 -1.44
N SER A 329 -30.41 -2.96 -0.43
CA SER A 329 -30.03 -4.37 -0.42
C SER A 329 -30.80 -5.17 -1.47
N LEU A 330 -32.12 -4.95 -1.58
CA LEU A 330 -32.98 -5.60 -2.56
C LEU A 330 -32.61 -5.18 -3.99
N ARG A 331 -32.25 -3.91 -4.20
CA ARG A 331 -31.75 -3.39 -5.48
C ARG A 331 -30.46 -4.08 -5.88
N ALA A 332 -29.47 -4.15 -4.98
CA ALA A 332 -28.20 -4.82 -5.25
C ALA A 332 -28.40 -6.32 -5.56
N ALA A 333 -29.28 -7.00 -4.82
CA ALA A 333 -29.60 -8.41 -5.05
C ALA A 333 -30.29 -8.63 -6.41
N LYS A 334 -31.27 -7.79 -6.78
CA LYS A 334 -31.95 -7.85 -8.08
C LYS A 334 -31.01 -7.49 -9.23
N GLU A 335 -30.22 -6.43 -9.11
CA GLU A 335 -29.20 -6.04 -10.10
C GLU A 335 -28.19 -7.17 -10.31
N GLY A 336 -27.71 -7.80 -9.23
CA GLY A 336 -26.85 -8.98 -9.30
C GLY A 336 -27.50 -10.12 -10.08
N SER A 337 -28.74 -10.48 -9.76
CA SER A 337 -29.50 -11.53 -10.46
C SER A 337 -29.71 -11.23 -11.95
N ILE A 338 -30.02 -9.98 -12.30
CA ILE A 338 -30.18 -9.55 -13.69
C ILE A 338 -28.84 -9.64 -14.43
N HIS A 339 -27.74 -9.18 -13.82
CA HIS A 339 -26.41 -9.28 -14.41
C HIS A 339 -25.98 -10.72 -14.66
N ILE A 340 -26.30 -11.66 -13.74
CA ILE A 340 -26.02 -13.09 -13.95
C ILE A 340 -26.78 -13.60 -15.17
N ARG A 341 -28.09 -13.35 -15.24
CA ARG A 341 -28.91 -13.85 -16.33
C ARG A 341 -28.54 -13.21 -17.67
N TYR A 342 -28.18 -11.92 -17.66
CA TYR A 342 -27.71 -11.23 -18.85
C TYR A 342 -26.34 -11.77 -19.31
N ALA A 343 -25.45 -12.05 -18.36
CA ALA A 343 -24.16 -12.67 -18.66
C ALA A 343 -24.33 -14.04 -19.31
N HIS A 344 -25.25 -14.89 -18.81
CA HIS A 344 -25.58 -16.17 -19.46
C HIS A 344 -26.14 -16.00 -20.86
N TYR A 345 -27.09 -15.07 -21.04
CA TYR A 345 -27.65 -14.77 -22.36
C TYR A 345 -26.57 -14.34 -23.36
N LEU A 346 -25.66 -13.45 -22.96
CA LEU A 346 -24.54 -13.02 -23.81
C LEU A 346 -23.53 -14.14 -24.05
N PHE A 347 -23.28 -14.99 -23.05
CA PHE A 347 -22.38 -16.13 -23.15
C PHE A 347 -22.89 -17.17 -24.15
N GLU A 348 -24.19 -17.51 -24.09
CA GLU A 348 -24.86 -18.40 -25.06
C GLU A 348 -24.86 -17.80 -26.48
N ASN A 349 -24.95 -16.48 -26.61
CA ASN A 349 -24.89 -15.77 -27.89
C ASN A 349 -23.47 -15.56 -28.45
N GLY A 350 -22.42 -16.01 -27.73
CA GLY A 350 -21.03 -15.91 -28.18
C GLY A 350 -20.33 -14.56 -27.89
N SER A 351 -21.00 -13.62 -27.23
CA SER A 351 -20.43 -12.34 -26.78
C SER A 351 -19.73 -12.50 -25.42
N TYR A 352 -18.62 -13.25 -25.41
CA TYR A 352 -17.94 -13.63 -24.16
C TYR A 352 -17.35 -12.46 -23.37
N GLU A 353 -16.84 -11.43 -24.04
CA GLU A 353 -16.22 -10.28 -23.37
C GLU A 353 -17.25 -9.47 -22.57
N GLU A 354 -18.37 -9.11 -23.21
CA GLU A 354 -19.49 -8.42 -22.57
C GLU A 354 -20.13 -9.28 -21.45
N ALA A 355 -20.25 -10.59 -21.68
CA ALA A 355 -20.72 -11.52 -20.66
C ALA A 355 -19.85 -11.48 -19.39
N MET A 356 -18.52 -11.46 -19.56
CA MET A 356 -17.59 -11.38 -18.43
C MET A 356 -17.67 -10.04 -17.69
N GLU A 357 -17.96 -8.93 -18.37
CA GLU A 357 -18.19 -7.65 -17.70
C GLU A 357 -19.44 -7.67 -16.80
N HIS A 358 -20.50 -8.34 -17.23
CA HIS A 358 -21.69 -8.53 -16.41
C HIS A 358 -21.47 -9.52 -15.25
N PHE A 359 -20.67 -10.59 -15.44
CA PHE A 359 -20.24 -11.42 -14.31
C PHE A 359 -19.43 -10.64 -13.28
N LEU A 360 -18.58 -9.69 -13.69
CA LEU A 360 -17.87 -8.80 -12.77
C LEU A 360 -18.84 -7.90 -11.99
N ALA A 361 -19.82 -7.31 -12.69
CA ALA A 361 -20.82 -6.42 -12.08
C ALA A 361 -21.73 -7.14 -11.07
N SER A 362 -22.05 -8.41 -11.31
CA SER A 362 -22.89 -9.23 -10.41
C SER A 362 -22.24 -9.62 -9.08
N GLN A 363 -20.92 -9.43 -8.93
CA GLN A 363 -20.11 -9.90 -7.81
C GLN A 363 -20.22 -11.41 -7.51
N VAL A 364 -20.59 -12.22 -8.50
CA VAL A 364 -20.64 -13.68 -8.34
C VAL A 364 -19.28 -14.27 -8.00
N ASP A 365 -19.33 -15.39 -7.28
CA ASP A 365 -18.17 -16.19 -6.92
C ASP A 365 -17.44 -16.69 -8.17
N ILE A 366 -16.11 -16.65 -8.14
CA ILE A 366 -15.27 -17.07 -9.26
C ILE A 366 -15.48 -18.55 -9.59
N THR A 367 -15.72 -19.39 -8.59
CA THR A 367 -15.97 -20.83 -8.77
C THR A 367 -17.18 -21.11 -9.66
N TYR A 368 -18.23 -20.30 -9.55
CA TYR A 368 -19.39 -20.39 -10.42
C TYR A 368 -19.03 -20.08 -11.88
N VAL A 369 -18.28 -19.00 -12.13
CA VAL A 369 -17.83 -18.64 -13.48
C VAL A 369 -16.90 -19.72 -14.04
N LEU A 370 -15.97 -20.25 -13.24
CA LEU A 370 -15.06 -21.33 -13.65
C LEU A 370 -15.80 -22.64 -13.97
N SER A 371 -16.96 -22.90 -13.38
CA SER A 371 -17.79 -24.06 -13.73
C SER A 371 -18.29 -24.04 -15.18
N LEU A 372 -18.32 -22.86 -15.81
CA LEU A 372 -18.65 -22.70 -17.24
C LEU A 372 -17.51 -23.13 -18.17
N TYR A 373 -16.32 -23.46 -17.63
CA TYR A 373 -15.10 -23.80 -18.38
C TYR A 373 -14.58 -25.20 -18.02
N PRO A 374 -15.07 -26.27 -18.68
CA PRO A 374 -14.66 -27.65 -18.40
C PRO A 374 -13.16 -27.94 -18.60
N SER A 375 -12.45 -27.08 -19.35
CA SER A 375 -11.01 -27.23 -19.62
C SER A 375 -10.11 -26.79 -18.45
N ILE A 376 -10.67 -26.21 -17.39
CA ILE A 376 -9.91 -25.70 -16.24
C ILE A 376 -10.07 -26.65 -15.06
N ILE A 377 -8.95 -27.14 -14.53
CA ILE A 377 -8.89 -28.05 -13.39
C ILE A 377 -8.72 -27.24 -12.11
N LEU A 378 -9.67 -27.38 -11.17
CA LEU A 378 -9.65 -26.68 -9.89
C LEU A 378 -8.98 -27.51 -8.77
N PRO A 379 -8.36 -26.86 -7.76
CA PRO A 379 -7.85 -27.52 -6.56
C PRO A 379 -8.91 -28.33 -5.81
N LYS A 380 -8.55 -29.54 -5.36
CA LYS A 380 -9.45 -30.52 -4.71
C LYS A 380 -9.82 -30.17 -3.25
N THR A 381 -9.55 -28.97 -2.77
CA THR A 381 -9.93 -28.52 -1.41
C THR A 381 -11.39 -28.04 -1.32
N THR A 382 -12.12 -28.05 -2.43
CA THR A 382 -13.55 -27.78 -2.42
C THR A 382 -14.31 -28.98 -1.87
N ILE A 383 -14.84 -28.81 -0.65
CA ILE A 383 -16.20 -29.26 -0.36
C ILE A 383 -17.04 -28.67 -1.48
N VAL A 384 -17.34 -29.49 -2.48
CA VAL A 384 -18.42 -29.22 -3.42
C VAL A 384 -19.65 -29.09 -2.53
N HIS A 385 -20.04 -27.86 -2.20
CA HIS A 385 -21.46 -27.62 -2.09
C HIS A 385 -21.96 -27.99 -3.49
N GLU A 386 -22.56 -29.18 -3.60
CA GLU A 386 -23.52 -29.45 -4.66
C GLU A 386 -24.31 -28.16 -4.87
N PRO A 387 -24.61 -27.76 -6.12
CA PRO A 387 -25.44 -26.59 -6.35
C PRO A 387 -26.67 -26.79 -5.49
N GLN A 388 -26.75 -26.06 -4.36
CA GLN A 388 -27.98 -25.90 -3.65
C GLN A 388 -28.84 -25.25 -4.72
N LYS A 389 -29.74 -26.05 -5.28
CA LYS A 389 -30.97 -25.56 -5.85
C LYS A 389 -31.37 -24.44 -4.92
N LEU A 390 -31.28 -23.21 -5.40
CA LEU A 390 -31.91 -22.11 -4.73
C LEU A 390 -33.37 -22.54 -4.69
N ASP A 391 -33.82 -22.99 -3.52
CA ASP A 391 -35.21 -23.32 -3.26
C ASP A 391 -35.99 -22.00 -3.37
N ILE A 392 -36.29 -21.62 -4.60
CA ILE A 392 -37.33 -20.65 -4.94
C ILE A 392 -38.65 -21.43 -4.95
N TYR A 393 -39.01 -22.09 -3.86
CA TYR A 393 -40.35 -22.62 -3.62
C TYR A 393 -40.63 -22.67 -2.13
N GLY A 394 -41.51 -21.77 -1.69
CA GLY A 394 -41.92 -21.56 -0.31
C GLY A 394 -42.14 -20.06 -0.13
N ASP A 395 -43.23 -19.48 -0.61
CA ASP A 395 -44.52 -19.63 0.07
C ASP A 395 -45.68 -19.28 -0.88
N ALA A 396 -46.46 -20.28 -1.29
CA ALA A 396 -47.78 -20.09 -1.89
C ALA A 396 -48.58 -21.40 -1.84
N SER A 397 -49.11 -21.72 -0.66
CA SER A 397 -50.30 -22.58 -0.52
C SER A 397 -51.32 -21.76 0.27
N TYR A 398 -52.44 -21.35 -0.32
CA TYR A 398 -53.82 -21.86 -0.13
C TYR A 398 -54.68 -20.80 -0.87
N LEU A 399 -55.52 -21.01 -1.89
CA LEU A 399 -56.65 -21.92 -2.15
C LEU A 399 -57.09 -21.77 -3.64
N PRO A 400 -57.96 -22.65 -4.17
CA PRO A 400 -58.01 -23.04 -5.59
C PRO A 400 -59.14 -22.40 -6.40
N ARG A 401 -59.22 -22.82 -7.68
CA ARG A 401 -60.40 -22.86 -8.59
C ARG A 401 -60.47 -21.67 -9.57
N GLY A 402 -60.56 -21.84 -10.88
CA GLY A 402 -60.58 -23.03 -11.73
C GLY A 402 -60.77 -22.62 -13.19
N SER A 403 -60.56 -23.58 -14.10
CA SER A 403 -60.94 -23.56 -15.53
C SER A 403 -60.17 -22.54 -16.39
N SER A 404 -59.70 -22.81 -17.60
CA SER A 404 -59.70 -23.96 -18.52
C SER A 404 -58.84 -23.47 -19.69
N GLY A 405 -57.79 -24.19 -20.05
CA GLY A 405 -57.80 -24.91 -21.32
C GLY A 405 -57.03 -24.16 -22.40
N LEU A 406 -55.83 -24.66 -22.74
CA LEU A 406 -55.47 -25.15 -24.07
C LEU A 406 -53.98 -25.56 -24.07
N SER A 407 -53.79 -26.78 -24.53
CA SER A 407 -52.55 -27.53 -24.81
C SER A 407 -51.63 -26.78 -25.79
N ASP A 408 -50.32 -26.84 -25.56
CA ASP A 408 -49.42 -27.61 -26.44
C ASP A 408 -48.02 -27.81 -25.83
N ASP A 409 -47.58 -29.06 -25.92
CA ASP A 409 -46.38 -29.65 -25.36
C ASP A 409 -45.10 -29.13 -26.04
N MET A 410 -44.09 -28.81 -25.23
CA MET A 410 -42.68 -28.78 -25.64
C MET A 410 -41.88 -29.46 -24.54
N GLU A 411 -41.78 -30.79 -24.65
CA GLU A 411 -40.93 -31.63 -23.80
C GLU A 411 -39.45 -31.37 -24.08
N TYR A 412 -38.67 -31.25 -23.01
CA TYR A 412 -37.22 -31.23 -23.00
C TYR A 412 -36.66 -32.55 -23.57
N PRO A 413 -35.71 -32.53 -24.52
CA PRO A 413 -34.90 -33.71 -24.78
C PRO A 413 -33.80 -33.79 -23.72
N SER A 414 -34.00 -34.69 -22.76
CA SER A 414 -32.91 -35.31 -22.01
C SER A 414 -32.32 -36.41 -22.90
N THR A 415 -31.05 -36.36 -23.25
CA THR A 415 -30.40 -37.43 -24.03
C THR A 415 -29.07 -37.86 -23.42
N SER A 416 -29.10 -39.05 -22.82
CA SER A 416 -27.94 -39.91 -22.65
C SER A 416 -28.24 -41.25 -23.35
N HIS A 417 -27.67 -41.48 -24.55
CA HIS A 417 -27.06 -42.74 -24.99
C HIS A 417 -26.62 -42.71 -26.48
N MET A 418 -25.35 -43.12 -26.68
CA MET A 418 -24.79 -43.90 -27.82
C MET A 418 -24.36 -43.20 -29.13
N LEU A 419 -23.03 -43.07 -29.25
CA LEU A 419 -22.11 -43.56 -30.30
C LEU A 419 -22.51 -43.57 -31.78
N GLU A 420 -21.52 -43.12 -32.57
CA GLU A 420 -21.29 -43.25 -34.03
C GLU A 420 -21.94 -42.21 -34.97
N SER A 421 -21.19 -41.11 -35.19
CA SER A 421 -20.83 -40.67 -36.54
C SER A 421 -19.64 -39.71 -36.44
N ASP A 422 -18.45 -40.33 -36.45
CA ASP A 422 -17.14 -39.70 -36.50
C ASP A 422 -16.89 -39.06 -37.88
N GLU A 423 -15.94 -38.12 -37.92
CA GLU A 423 -15.27 -37.53 -39.11
C GLU A 423 -15.73 -36.17 -39.66
N HIS A 424 -16.94 -35.65 -39.41
CA HIS A 424 -17.31 -34.28 -39.87
C HIS A 424 -17.37 -33.20 -38.77
N VAL A 425 -17.31 -33.56 -37.49
CA VAL A 425 -17.33 -32.65 -36.32
C VAL A 425 -15.92 -32.17 -35.92
N ALA A 426 -14.88 -32.79 -36.46
CA ALA A 426 -13.47 -32.55 -36.08
C ALA A 426 -12.89 -31.21 -36.59
N LEU A 427 -13.61 -30.50 -37.49
CA LEU A 427 -13.14 -29.22 -38.05
C LEU A 427 -13.83 -27.98 -37.44
N GLU A 428 -15.00 -28.11 -36.77
CA GLU A 428 -15.66 -27.00 -36.07
C GLU A 428 -15.39 -26.97 -34.55
N SER A 429 -15.16 -28.13 -33.92
CA SER A 429 -14.79 -28.26 -32.50
C SER A 429 -13.38 -27.75 -32.14
N LYS A 430 -12.56 -27.38 -33.13
CA LYS A 430 -11.25 -26.75 -32.95
C LYS A 430 -11.26 -25.21 -33.00
N LYS A 431 -12.44 -24.58 -33.14
CA LYS A 431 -12.63 -23.12 -33.05
C LYS A 431 -13.49 -22.66 -31.87
N THR A 432 -13.77 -23.53 -30.92
CA THR A 432 -14.45 -23.22 -29.66
C THR A 432 -13.48 -23.32 -28.48
N SER A 433 -12.75 -22.23 -28.19
CA SER A 433 -12.26 -21.91 -26.82
C SER A 433 -11.36 -20.67 -26.78
N HIS A 434 -10.66 -20.28 -27.85
CA HIS A 434 -9.66 -19.18 -27.74
C HIS A 434 -10.30 -17.85 -27.32
N ASN A 435 -11.34 -17.37 -28.00
CA ASN A 435 -12.01 -16.12 -27.63
C ASN A 435 -12.68 -16.19 -26.24
N MET A 436 -13.21 -17.36 -25.90
CA MET A 436 -13.83 -17.64 -24.60
C MET A 436 -12.80 -17.61 -23.46
N LEU A 437 -11.64 -18.27 -23.64
CA LEU A 437 -10.53 -18.27 -22.71
C LEU A 437 -9.86 -16.90 -22.61
N MET A 438 -9.76 -16.15 -23.72
CA MET A 438 -9.26 -14.77 -23.71
C MET A 438 -10.16 -13.84 -22.89
N ALA A 439 -11.49 -13.96 -23.01
CA ALA A 439 -12.43 -13.24 -22.17
C ALA A 439 -12.27 -13.62 -20.68
N LEU A 440 -12.08 -14.91 -20.38
CA LEU A 440 -11.81 -15.39 -19.03
C LEU A 440 -10.47 -14.85 -18.47
N ILE A 441 -9.40 -14.81 -19.25
CA ILE A 441 -8.11 -14.26 -18.82
C ILE A 441 -8.29 -12.80 -18.39
N LYS A 442 -8.98 -11.98 -19.20
CA LYS A 442 -9.27 -10.58 -18.87
C LYS A 442 -10.13 -10.45 -17.60
N TYR A 443 -11.13 -11.33 -17.44
CA TYR A 443 -11.96 -11.42 -16.23
C TYR A 443 -11.11 -11.72 -14.97
N LEU A 444 -10.31 -12.78 -15.02
CA LEU A 444 -9.48 -13.24 -13.90
C LEU A 444 -8.43 -12.20 -13.53
N GLN A 445 -7.76 -11.59 -14.50
CA GLN A 445 -6.79 -10.51 -14.28
C GLN A 445 -7.42 -9.31 -13.55
N LYS A 446 -8.65 -8.92 -13.91
CA LYS A 446 -9.36 -7.80 -13.26
C LYS A 446 -9.78 -8.13 -11.83
N LYS A 447 -10.20 -9.38 -11.55
CA LYS A 447 -10.52 -9.84 -10.18
C LYS A 447 -9.27 -10.06 -9.32
N ARG A 448 -8.13 -10.45 -9.93
CA ARG A 448 -6.86 -10.78 -9.26
C ARG A 448 -6.40 -9.72 -8.28
N ASN A 449 -6.43 -8.45 -8.66
CA ASN A 449 -5.95 -7.34 -7.82
C ASN A 449 -6.70 -7.28 -6.47
N SER A 450 -8.02 -7.44 -6.48
CA SER A 450 -8.83 -7.38 -5.26
C SER A 450 -8.56 -8.57 -4.32
N PHE A 451 -8.33 -9.77 -4.86
CA PHE A 451 -8.06 -10.95 -4.04
C PHE A 451 -6.63 -10.98 -3.50
N ILE A 452 -5.64 -10.54 -4.27
CA ILE A 452 -4.25 -10.48 -3.80
C ILE A 452 -4.09 -9.43 -2.70
N GLU A 453 -4.72 -8.26 -2.82
CA GLU A 453 -4.75 -7.26 -1.74
C GLU A 453 -5.34 -7.83 -0.45
N LYS A 454 -6.44 -8.59 -0.54
CA LYS A 454 -7.04 -9.25 0.63
C LYS A 454 -6.16 -10.37 1.20
N ALA A 455 -5.60 -11.23 0.35
CA ALA A 455 -4.73 -12.33 0.76
C ALA A 455 -3.42 -11.84 1.39
N THR A 456 -2.86 -10.75 0.88
CA THR A 456 -1.67 -10.09 1.46
C THR A 456 -1.99 -9.41 2.78
N ALA A 457 -3.15 -8.75 2.90
CA ALA A 457 -3.62 -8.20 4.18
C ALA A 457 -3.77 -9.29 5.24
N GLU A 458 -4.42 -10.42 4.92
CA GLU A 458 -4.53 -11.57 5.83
C GLU A 458 -3.14 -12.14 6.19
N GLY A 459 -2.21 -12.19 5.23
CA GLY A 459 -0.79 -12.52 5.48
C GLY A 459 -0.12 -11.61 6.50
N THR A 460 -0.28 -10.29 6.35
CA THR A 460 0.29 -9.33 7.30
C THR A 460 -0.38 -9.39 8.66
N GLU A 461 -1.69 -9.60 8.72
CA GLU A 461 -2.42 -9.72 9.98
C GLU A 461 -2.00 -10.96 10.77
N GLU A 462 -1.83 -12.12 10.12
CA GLU A 462 -1.32 -13.33 10.78
C GLU A 462 0.13 -13.17 11.25
N VAL A 463 1.02 -12.58 10.45
CA VAL A 463 2.41 -12.33 10.86
C VAL A 463 2.47 -11.31 12.01
N VAL A 464 1.58 -10.31 12.03
CA VAL A 464 1.44 -9.36 13.15
C VAL A 464 0.87 -10.06 14.38
N LEU A 465 -0.12 -10.95 14.24
CA LEU A 465 -0.68 -11.73 15.33
C LEU A 465 0.34 -12.71 15.93
N ASP A 466 1.17 -13.35 15.08
CA ASP A 466 2.27 -14.22 15.50
C ASP A 466 3.43 -13.44 16.15
N ALA A 467 3.78 -12.26 15.62
CA ALA A 467 4.81 -11.40 16.19
C ALA A 467 4.39 -10.76 17.53
N VAL A 468 3.08 -10.57 17.75
CA VAL A 468 2.51 -10.01 18.99
C VAL A 468 2.24 -11.08 20.06
N GLY A 469 2.37 -12.37 19.74
CA GLY A 469 2.52 -13.47 20.71
C GLY A 469 1.67 -13.37 21.99
N ASN A 470 0.45 -13.90 21.97
CA ASN A 470 -0.27 -14.48 23.12
C ASN A 470 -0.13 -13.77 24.49
N ASN A 471 -0.57 -12.52 24.60
CA ASN A 471 -0.81 -11.91 25.92
C ASN A 471 -2.18 -11.23 26.11
N PHE A 472 -3.12 -11.40 25.19
CA PHE A 472 -4.50 -10.97 25.40
C PHE A 472 -5.50 -12.00 24.85
N ALA A 473 -5.90 -12.94 25.70
CA ALA A 473 -7.08 -13.79 25.48
C ALA A 473 -7.92 -13.91 26.77
N SER A 474 -8.83 -12.95 26.96
CA SER A 474 -10.11 -13.03 27.69
C SER A 474 -10.77 -11.67 27.47
N TYR A 475 -11.93 -11.52 26.85
CA TYR A 475 -13.21 -12.14 27.16
C TYR A 475 -14.08 -12.29 25.91
N ASN A 476 -14.47 -13.51 25.55
CA ASN A 476 -15.88 -13.90 25.43
C ASN A 476 -15.98 -15.38 25.05
N ARG A 477 -16.59 -16.14 25.95
CA ARG A 477 -16.71 -17.59 25.91
C ARG A 477 -18.19 -17.92 25.68
N PHE A 478 -18.52 -18.50 24.54
CA PHE A 478 -19.65 -19.44 24.43
C PHE A 478 -19.11 -20.86 24.23
N LYS A 479 -19.46 -21.72 25.19
CA LYS A 479 -19.21 -23.18 25.30
C LYS A 479 -20.06 -23.90 24.22
N LYS A 480 -19.83 -25.11 23.69
CA LYS A 480 -19.07 -26.37 24.00
C LYS A 480 -19.33 -27.31 22.77
N THR A 481 -18.61 -28.35 22.37
CA THR A 481 -18.05 -29.53 23.07
C THR A 481 -16.98 -30.29 22.24
N ASN A 482 -15.96 -30.80 22.96
CA ASN A 482 -14.85 -31.71 22.58
C ASN A 482 -15.16 -32.94 21.69
N LYS A 483 -14.23 -33.29 20.77
CA LYS A 483 -13.15 -34.32 20.93
C LYS A 483 -12.47 -34.64 19.56
N GLY A 484 -11.14 -34.58 19.51
CA GLY A 484 -10.32 -35.20 18.45
C GLY A 484 -9.17 -34.32 17.96
N ARG A 485 -7.93 -34.81 18.03
CA ARG A 485 -6.68 -34.09 17.77
C ARG A 485 -6.52 -33.71 16.30
N GLY A 486 -5.98 -32.51 16.07
CA GLY A 486 -5.47 -32.02 14.79
C GLY A 486 -5.60 -30.51 14.76
N SER A 487 -4.52 -29.78 14.97
CA SER A 487 -4.50 -28.33 14.71
C SER A 487 -4.65 -28.11 13.21
N ILE A 488 -5.88 -27.83 12.77
CA ILE A 488 -6.14 -27.32 11.42
C ILE A 488 -5.79 -25.83 11.47
N PRO A 489 -4.81 -25.33 10.69
CA PRO A 489 -4.62 -23.90 10.57
C PRO A 489 -5.89 -23.34 9.94
N ILE A 490 -6.43 -22.26 10.52
CA ILE A 490 -7.59 -21.54 10.01
C ILE A 490 -7.27 -21.15 8.56
N SER A 491 -7.85 -21.84 7.59
CA SER A 491 -7.60 -21.51 6.18
C SER A 491 -8.31 -20.20 5.89
N SER A 492 -7.54 -19.20 5.47
CA SER A 492 -8.10 -17.89 5.16
C SER A 492 -8.76 -17.96 3.77
N GLY A 493 -10.06 -17.68 3.72
CA GLY A 493 -10.85 -17.84 2.49
C GLY A 493 -10.32 -17.01 1.32
N ALA A 494 -9.62 -15.89 1.56
CA ALA A 494 -9.05 -15.10 0.47
C ALA A 494 -7.81 -15.74 -0.16
N ARG A 495 -6.98 -16.50 0.58
CA ARG A 495 -5.84 -17.24 0.02
C ARG A 495 -6.29 -18.45 -0.79
N GLU A 496 -7.31 -19.17 -0.32
CA GLU A 496 -7.90 -20.27 -1.09
C GLU A 496 -8.46 -19.75 -2.42
N MET A 497 -9.18 -18.62 -2.40
CA MET A 497 -9.70 -17.98 -3.61
C MET A 497 -8.58 -17.43 -4.51
N ALA A 498 -7.51 -16.86 -3.94
CA ALA A 498 -6.35 -16.44 -4.71
C ALA A 498 -5.65 -17.63 -5.37
N SER A 499 -5.58 -18.78 -4.70
CA SER A 499 -5.00 -20.01 -5.25
C SER A 499 -5.82 -20.58 -6.39
N ILE A 500 -7.15 -20.64 -6.24
CA ILE A 500 -8.07 -21.06 -7.31
C ILE A 500 -7.92 -20.12 -8.51
N LEU A 501 -7.89 -18.81 -8.29
CA LEU A 501 -7.79 -17.79 -9.33
C LEU A 501 -6.46 -17.90 -10.08
N ASP A 502 -5.32 -17.87 -9.38
CA ASP A 502 -3.99 -17.91 -10.02
C ASP A 502 -3.76 -19.23 -10.75
N THR A 503 -4.24 -20.36 -10.20
CA THR A 503 -4.18 -21.68 -10.85
C THR A 503 -5.01 -21.70 -12.15
N ALA A 504 -6.25 -21.19 -12.11
CA ALA A 504 -7.11 -21.11 -13.29
C ALA A 504 -6.54 -20.15 -14.35
N LEU A 505 -5.96 -19.03 -13.92
CA LEU A 505 -5.35 -18.03 -14.81
C LEU A 505 -4.10 -18.61 -15.50
N LEU A 506 -3.22 -19.30 -14.77
CA LEU A 506 -2.06 -19.96 -15.36
C LEU A 506 -2.49 -21.01 -16.40
N GLN A 507 -3.51 -21.81 -16.10
CA GLN A 507 -4.05 -22.79 -17.04
C GLN A 507 -4.63 -22.12 -18.29
N ALA A 508 -5.42 -21.06 -18.15
CA ALA A 508 -5.99 -20.34 -19.28
C ALA A 508 -4.90 -19.71 -20.17
N LEU A 509 -3.84 -19.15 -19.57
CA LEU A 509 -2.69 -18.60 -20.31
C LEU A 509 -1.92 -19.68 -21.08
N LEU A 510 -1.71 -20.85 -20.49
CA LEU A 510 -1.05 -21.98 -21.14
C LEU A 510 -1.90 -22.56 -22.28
N LEU A 511 -3.21 -22.72 -22.07
CA LEU A 511 -4.14 -23.22 -23.09
C LEU A 511 -4.29 -22.27 -24.28
N THR A 512 -4.05 -20.97 -24.10
CA THR A 512 -4.08 -19.96 -25.17
C THR A 512 -2.71 -19.73 -25.83
N GLY A 513 -1.65 -20.41 -25.38
CA GLY A 513 -0.30 -20.31 -25.92
C GLY A 513 0.49 -19.08 -25.46
N GLN A 514 0.07 -18.39 -24.40
CA GLN A 514 0.70 -17.18 -23.88
C GLN A 514 1.78 -17.50 -22.82
N SER A 515 2.82 -18.24 -23.22
CA SER A 515 3.85 -18.72 -22.30
C SER A 515 4.68 -17.58 -21.65
N SER A 516 4.81 -16.42 -22.30
CA SER A 516 5.49 -15.24 -21.73
C SER A 516 4.70 -14.60 -20.59
N ALA A 517 3.39 -14.44 -20.75
CA ALA A 517 2.51 -13.89 -19.73
C ALA A 517 2.38 -14.83 -18.52
N ALA A 518 2.36 -16.15 -18.77
CA ALA A 518 2.44 -17.16 -17.70
C ALA A 518 3.74 -17.02 -16.88
N LEU A 519 4.87 -16.76 -17.55
CA LEU A 519 6.16 -16.56 -16.89
C LEU A 519 6.18 -15.26 -16.07
N GLU A 520 5.63 -14.16 -16.57
CA GLU A 520 5.49 -12.91 -15.82
C GLU A 520 4.61 -13.06 -14.57
N LEU A 521 3.52 -13.83 -14.68
CA LEU A 521 2.65 -14.13 -13.54
C LEU A 521 3.39 -14.89 -12.45
N LEU A 522 4.19 -15.89 -12.83
CA LEU A 522 4.98 -16.69 -11.89
C LEU A 522 6.14 -15.89 -11.27
N ARG A 523 6.78 -14.98 -12.01
CA ARG A 523 7.82 -14.08 -11.45
C ARG A 523 7.26 -13.13 -10.39
N GLY A 524 5.98 -12.78 -10.47
CA GLY A 524 5.29 -11.96 -9.49
C GLY A 524 4.82 -12.74 -8.26
N LEU A 525 4.22 -12.02 -7.30
CA LEU A 525 3.51 -12.65 -6.17
C LEU A 525 2.36 -13.50 -6.71
N ASN A 526 2.37 -14.80 -6.42
CA ASN A 526 1.38 -15.76 -6.89
C ASN A 526 1.02 -16.79 -5.81
N TYR A 527 -0.20 -17.32 -5.86
CA TYR A 527 -0.73 -18.32 -4.93
C TYR A 527 -1.05 -19.66 -5.63
N CYS A 528 -0.41 -19.93 -6.78
CA CYS A 528 -0.68 -21.09 -7.63
C CYS A 528 -0.60 -22.41 -6.84
N ASP A 529 -1.52 -23.35 -7.10
CA ASP A 529 -1.44 -24.70 -6.55
C ASP A 529 -0.27 -25.46 -7.20
N LEU A 530 0.73 -25.78 -6.38
CA LEU A 530 1.96 -26.46 -6.79
C LEU A 530 1.72 -27.75 -7.58
N LYS A 531 0.82 -28.62 -7.11
CA LYS A 531 0.65 -29.96 -7.67
C LYS A 531 0.03 -29.90 -9.05
N ILE A 532 -0.99 -29.08 -9.20
CA ILE A 532 -1.70 -28.93 -10.47
C ILE A 532 -0.81 -28.22 -11.50
N CYS A 533 -0.12 -27.15 -11.07
CA CYS A 533 0.75 -26.38 -11.98
C CYS A 533 1.96 -27.20 -12.44
N GLU A 534 2.56 -28.00 -11.55
CA GLU A 534 3.67 -28.90 -11.90
C GLU A 534 3.27 -29.92 -12.98
N GLU A 535 2.15 -30.63 -12.80
CA GLU A 535 1.67 -31.63 -13.77
C GLU A 535 1.41 -31.02 -15.16
N ILE A 536 0.85 -29.81 -15.20
CA ILE A 536 0.48 -29.14 -16.45
C ILE A 536 1.72 -28.59 -17.16
N LEU A 537 2.65 -27.98 -16.42
CA LEU A 537 3.89 -27.45 -16.97
C LEU A 537 4.83 -28.56 -17.47
N GLN A 538 4.89 -29.68 -16.75
CA GLN A 538 5.65 -30.87 -17.19
C GLN A 538 5.05 -31.48 -18.48
N LYS A 539 3.72 -31.64 -18.55
CA LYS A 539 3.04 -32.13 -19.78
C LYS A 539 3.25 -31.20 -20.97
N GLY A 540 3.35 -29.89 -20.73
CA GLY A 540 3.53 -28.88 -21.77
C GLY A 540 4.99 -28.60 -22.17
N ASN A 541 6.00 -29.28 -21.61
CA ASN A 541 7.43 -28.98 -21.80
C ASN A 541 7.82 -27.51 -21.54
N HIS A 542 7.11 -26.80 -20.65
CA HIS A 542 7.37 -25.40 -20.32
C HIS A 542 8.41 -25.28 -19.19
N HIS A 543 9.66 -25.70 -19.45
CA HIS A 543 10.72 -25.80 -18.43
C HIS A 543 11.06 -24.47 -17.73
N ALA A 544 11.05 -23.34 -18.46
CA ALA A 544 11.35 -22.03 -17.89
C ALA A 544 10.29 -21.56 -16.86
N ALA A 545 9.00 -21.83 -17.13
CA ALA A 545 7.92 -21.52 -16.20
C ALA A 545 7.95 -22.46 -14.98
N LEU A 546 8.33 -23.73 -15.17
CA LEU A 546 8.49 -24.68 -14.06
C LEU A 546 9.64 -24.28 -13.12
N LEU A 547 10.77 -23.80 -13.65
CA LEU A 547 11.88 -23.29 -12.85
C LEU A 547 11.46 -22.07 -12.01
N GLU A 548 10.67 -21.16 -12.58
CA GLU A 548 10.17 -20.00 -11.83
C GLU A 548 9.12 -20.42 -10.77
N LEU A 549 8.27 -21.41 -11.07
CA LEU A 549 7.33 -21.97 -10.09
C LEU A 549 8.06 -22.55 -8.86
N TYR A 550 9.11 -23.33 -9.07
CA TYR A 550 9.91 -23.87 -7.97
C TYR A 550 10.64 -22.78 -7.19
N LYS A 551 11.18 -21.78 -7.88
CA LYS A 551 11.83 -20.62 -7.26
C LYS A 551 10.86 -19.83 -6.36
N CYS A 552 9.63 -19.59 -6.81
CA CYS A 552 8.64 -18.86 -6.01
C CYS A 552 8.11 -19.65 -4.80
N ASN A 553 8.20 -20.99 -4.84
CA ASN A 553 7.78 -21.85 -3.74
C ASN A 553 8.95 -22.30 -2.83
N SER A 554 10.14 -21.70 -2.95
CA SER A 554 11.35 -22.05 -2.20
C SER A 554 11.85 -23.50 -2.34
N LEU A 555 11.41 -24.20 -3.39
CA LEU A 555 11.83 -25.56 -3.74
C LEU A 555 13.13 -25.51 -4.57
N HIS A 556 14.20 -24.99 -3.97
CA HIS A 556 15.45 -24.70 -4.65
C HIS A 556 16.23 -25.95 -5.07
N ARG A 557 16.11 -27.05 -4.32
CA ARG A 557 16.79 -28.32 -4.65
C ARG A 557 16.20 -28.92 -5.94
N GLU A 558 14.88 -29.01 -6.02
CA GLU A 558 14.15 -29.54 -7.18
C GLU A 558 14.37 -28.68 -8.43
N ALA A 559 14.45 -27.35 -8.26
CA ALA A 559 14.80 -26.44 -9.35
C ALA A 559 16.22 -26.68 -9.88
N LEU A 560 17.21 -26.84 -9.00
CA LEU A 560 18.59 -27.08 -9.37
C LEU A 560 18.81 -28.48 -9.96
N GLU A 561 18.10 -29.50 -9.47
CA GLU A 561 18.09 -30.85 -10.06
C GLU A 561 17.51 -30.84 -11.48
N LEU A 562 16.40 -30.14 -11.70
CA LEU A 562 15.83 -29.96 -13.04
C LEU A 562 16.80 -29.20 -13.96
N LEU A 563 17.43 -28.13 -13.47
CA LEU A 563 18.35 -27.32 -14.26
C LEU A 563 19.63 -28.09 -14.60
N HIS A 564 20.14 -28.91 -13.68
CA HIS A 564 21.24 -29.84 -13.94
C HIS A 564 20.87 -30.87 -15.01
N LYS A 565 19.69 -31.49 -14.90
CA LYS A 565 19.18 -32.45 -15.88
C LYS A 565 19.07 -31.82 -17.29
N LEU A 566 18.56 -30.60 -17.38
CA LEU A 566 18.46 -29.86 -18.65
C LEU A 566 19.84 -29.51 -19.23
N VAL A 567 20.81 -29.15 -18.39
CA VAL A 567 22.19 -28.89 -18.80
C VAL A 567 22.89 -30.17 -19.28
N GLU A 568 22.69 -31.31 -18.63
CA GLU A 568 23.23 -32.61 -19.08
C GLU A 568 22.58 -33.10 -20.38
N GLU A 569 21.25 -33.00 -20.50
CA GLU A 569 20.53 -33.35 -21.73
C GLU A 569 21.00 -32.49 -22.92
N SER A 570 21.27 -31.20 -22.69
CA SER A 570 21.81 -30.29 -23.71
C SER A 570 23.21 -30.66 -24.23
N LYS A 571 24.01 -31.40 -23.45
CA LYS A 571 25.31 -31.93 -23.90
C LYS A 571 25.17 -33.13 -24.84
N SER A 572 24.02 -33.82 -24.81
CA SER A 572 23.80 -35.09 -25.50
C SER A 572 23.07 -34.98 -26.85
N SER A 573 22.21 -33.98 -27.05
CA SER A 573 21.36 -33.86 -28.23
C SER A 573 21.74 -32.68 -29.14
N GLN A 574 22.16 -32.99 -30.38
CA GLN A 574 22.42 -32.03 -31.47
C GLN A 574 21.15 -31.46 -32.14
N SER A 575 20.01 -31.36 -31.45
CA SER A 575 18.78 -30.79 -32.01
C SER A 575 18.61 -29.31 -31.67
N GLU A 576 18.40 -28.51 -32.70
CA GLU A 576 18.19 -27.07 -32.63
C GLU A 576 16.80 -26.69 -32.09
N ILE A 577 16.75 -25.55 -31.39
CA ILE A 577 15.56 -24.72 -31.07
C ILE A 577 14.72 -25.18 -29.86
N THR A 578 15.22 -24.89 -28.64
CA THR A 578 14.56 -24.07 -27.59
C THR A 578 15.53 -23.96 -26.41
N HIS A 579 15.92 -22.72 -26.03
CA HIS A 579 16.79 -22.35 -24.89
C HIS A 579 17.83 -23.40 -24.46
N ARG A 580 19.06 -23.32 -25.01
CA ARG A 580 20.21 -24.05 -24.47
C ARG A 580 20.55 -23.50 -23.08
N PHE A 581 20.17 -24.24 -22.04
CA PHE A 581 20.63 -23.97 -20.68
C PHE A 581 22.13 -24.23 -20.60
N LYS A 582 22.88 -23.30 -20.02
CA LYS A 582 24.33 -23.41 -19.86
C LYS A 582 24.69 -23.54 -18.38
N PRO A 583 25.90 -24.04 -18.06
CA PRO A 583 26.39 -24.07 -16.69
C PRO A 583 26.40 -22.68 -16.01
N GLU A 584 26.49 -21.60 -16.79
CA GLU A 584 26.37 -20.23 -16.28
C GLU A 584 24.98 -19.92 -15.68
N ASP A 585 23.92 -20.57 -16.17
CA ASP A 585 22.56 -20.37 -15.65
C ASP A 585 22.41 -20.97 -14.24
N ILE A 586 23.16 -22.03 -13.91
CA ILE A 586 23.28 -22.56 -12.54
C ILE A 586 23.91 -21.50 -11.65
N VAL A 587 25.02 -20.89 -12.08
CA VAL A 587 25.71 -19.83 -11.34
C VAL A 587 24.79 -18.63 -11.12
N GLU A 588 24.04 -18.22 -12.14
CA GLU A 588 23.08 -17.12 -12.04
C GLU A 588 21.94 -17.43 -11.05
N TYR A 589 21.41 -18.67 -11.06
CA TYR A 589 20.40 -19.10 -10.10
C TYR A 589 20.94 -19.18 -8.66
N LEU A 590 22.22 -19.56 -8.48
CA LEU A 590 22.85 -19.67 -7.16
C LEU A 590 23.20 -18.30 -6.53
N LYS A 591 23.47 -17.25 -7.32
CA LYS A 591 23.86 -15.91 -6.82
C LYS A 591 22.93 -15.35 -5.70
N PRO A 592 21.59 -15.38 -5.84
CA PRO A 592 20.68 -14.91 -4.78
C PRO A 592 20.62 -15.84 -3.56
N LEU A 593 20.88 -17.14 -3.75
CA LEU A 593 20.78 -18.16 -2.71
C LEU A 593 21.97 -18.17 -1.74
N CYS A 594 23.07 -17.51 -2.10
CA CYS A 594 24.27 -17.45 -1.28
C CYS A 594 24.03 -16.88 0.14
N GLY A 595 23.00 -16.05 0.32
CA GLY A 595 22.60 -15.52 1.64
C GLY A 595 21.57 -16.35 2.41
N THR A 596 20.77 -17.20 1.73
CA THR A 596 19.65 -17.92 2.34
C THR A 596 20.01 -19.37 2.70
N ASP A 597 20.69 -20.08 1.81
CA ASP A 597 21.13 -21.47 2.03
C ASP A 597 22.54 -21.71 1.46
N PRO A 598 23.60 -21.39 2.22
CA PRO A 598 24.97 -21.55 1.77
C PRO A 598 25.38 -23.02 1.57
N ILE A 599 24.67 -23.98 2.18
CA ILE A 599 25.01 -25.42 2.06
C ILE A 599 24.59 -25.93 0.67
N LEU A 600 23.38 -25.58 0.25
CA LEU A 600 22.87 -25.93 -1.08
C LEU A 600 23.74 -25.31 -2.19
N VAL A 601 24.20 -24.07 -1.99
CA VAL A 601 25.12 -23.40 -2.93
C VAL A 601 26.44 -24.14 -3.04
N LEU A 602 27.02 -24.61 -1.93
CA LEU A 602 28.26 -25.37 -1.96
C LEU A 602 28.07 -26.73 -2.65
N GLU A 603 26.99 -27.46 -2.37
CA GLU A 603 26.67 -28.75 -3.01
C GLU A 603 26.58 -28.64 -4.53
N PHE A 604 25.79 -27.70 -5.05
CA PHE A 604 25.62 -27.53 -6.51
C PHE A 604 26.79 -26.78 -7.16
N SER A 605 27.60 -26.03 -6.40
CA SER A 605 28.85 -25.46 -6.91
C SER A 605 29.90 -26.53 -7.24
N MET A 606 29.87 -27.70 -6.60
CA MET A 606 30.77 -28.84 -6.91
C MET A 606 30.69 -29.19 -8.40
N LEU A 607 29.46 -29.26 -8.92
CA LEU A 607 29.16 -29.67 -10.29
C LEU A 607 29.60 -28.63 -11.32
N VAL A 608 29.69 -27.36 -10.92
CA VAL A 608 30.07 -26.24 -11.78
C VAL A 608 31.56 -25.88 -11.67
N LEU A 609 32.22 -26.20 -10.54
CA LEU A 609 33.64 -25.91 -10.27
C LEU A 609 34.60 -26.49 -11.31
N GLU A 610 34.30 -27.69 -11.81
CA GLU A 610 35.11 -28.35 -12.85
C GLU A 610 34.90 -27.72 -14.24
N SER A 611 33.73 -27.13 -14.49
CA SER A 611 33.38 -26.54 -15.78
C SER A 611 33.75 -25.06 -15.88
N CYS A 612 33.51 -24.26 -14.82
CA CYS A 612 33.67 -22.80 -14.79
C CYS A 612 34.35 -22.31 -13.48
N PRO A 613 35.67 -22.49 -13.32
CA PRO A 613 36.36 -22.21 -12.05
C PRO A 613 36.41 -20.71 -11.68
N THR A 614 36.55 -19.82 -12.66
CA THR A 614 36.68 -18.37 -12.42
C THR A 614 35.36 -17.73 -11.95
N GLN A 615 34.24 -18.07 -12.58
CA GLN A 615 32.92 -17.59 -12.21
C GLN A 615 32.44 -18.14 -10.87
N THR A 616 32.88 -19.36 -10.51
CA THR A 616 32.57 -19.95 -9.20
C THR A 616 33.33 -19.23 -8.07
N ILE A 617 34.58 -18.85 -8.29
CA ILE A 617 35.34 -18.02 -7.34
C ILE A 617 34.70 -16.63 -7.19
N GLU A 618 34.24 -16.02 -8.30
CA GLU A 618 33.50 -14.75 -8.26
C GLU A 618 32.18 -14.88 -7.48
N LEU A 619 31.46 -16.01 -7.64
CA LEU A 619 30.26 -16.31 -6.87
C LEU A 619 30.56 -16.43 -5.37
N PHE A 620 31.66 -17.09 -4.97
CA PHE A 620 32.06 -17.17 -3.56
C PHE A 620 32.51 -15.84 -2.97
N LEU A 621 33.09 -14.95 -3.77
CA LEU A 621 33.52 -13.63 -3.33
C LEU A 621 32.35 -12.63 -3.24
N SER A 622 31.35 -12.75 -4.12
CA SER A 622 30.17 -11.88 -4.15
C SER A 622 29.02 -12.36 -3.27
N GLY A 623 28.95 -13.65 -2.97
CA GLY A 623 27.78 -14.32 -2.38
C GLY A 623 27.51 -14.12 -0.89
N ASN A 624 28.30 -13.34 -0.14
CA ASN A 624 28.11 -13.17 1.30
C ASN A 624 28.16 -14.50 2.11
N ILE A 625 28.79 -15.54 1.55
CA ILE A 625 29.00 -16.84 2.19
C ILE A 625 30.13 -16.70 3.21
N PRO A 626 30.02 -17.31 4.42
CA PRO A 626 31.11 -17.29 5.39
C PRO A 626 32.41 -17.82 4.80
N ALA A 627 33.44 -16.96 4.78
CA ALA A 627 34.73 -17.28 4.17
C ALA A 627 35.41 -18.50 4.80
N ASP A 628 35.18 -18.77 6.08
CA ASP A 628 35.67 -19.97 6.77
C ASP A 628 35.09 -21.26 6.16
N MET A 629 33.82 -21.24 5.76
CA MET A 629 33.15 -22.38 5.16
C MET A 629 33.65 -22.64 3.74
N VAL A 630 33.74 -21.59 2.92
CA VAL A 630 34.33 -21.65 1.57
C VAL A 630 35.78 -22.14 1.64
N ASN A 631 36.56 -21.65 2.58
CA ASN A 631 37.95 -22.05 2.73
C ASN A 631 38.10 -23.51 3.17
N SER A 632 37.28 -23.99 4.13
CA SER A 632 37.27 -25.40 4.50
C SER A 632 36.90 -26.32 3.33
N TYR A 633 35.98 -25.88 2.49
CA TYR A 633 35.51 -26.58 1.32
C TYR A 633 36.56 -26.60 0.19
N LEU A 634 37.20 -25.45 -0.11
CA LEU A 634 38.30 -25.36 -1.06
C LEU A 634 39.52 -26.18 -0.60
N LYS A 635 39.81 -26.21 0.70
CA LYS A 635 40.88 -27.03 1.29
C LYS A 635 40.66 -28.54 1.05
N GLN A 636 39.41 -28.99 1.03
CA GLN A 636 39.06 -30.40 0.82
C GLN A 636 39.07 -30.81 -0.65
N HIS A 637 38.61 -29.94 -1.55
CA HIS A 637 38.36 -30.29 -2.96
C HIS A 637 39.37 -29.70 -3.95
N SER A 638 39.98 -28.53 -3.68
CA SER A 638 40.95 -27.88 -4.59
C SER A 638 41.92 -26.92 -3.87
N PRO A 639 43.04 -27.43 -3.31
CA PRO A 639 44.00 -26.62 -2.54
C PRO A 639 44.72 -25.55 -3.38
N ASN A 640 44.87 -25.76 -4.69
CA ASN A 640 45.47 -24.76 -5.59
C ASN A 640 44.61 -23.50 -5.74
N MET A 641 43.28 -23.64 -5.70
CA MET A 641 42.35 -22.51 -5.80
C MET A 641 42.14 -21.80 -4.45
N GLN A 642 42.47 -22.47 -3.34
CA GLN A 642 42.42 -21.92 -1.98
C GLN A 642 43.33 -20.69 -1.85
N ALA A 643 44.58 -20.79 -2.31
CA ALA A 643 45.54 -19.68 -2.29
C ALA A 643 45.03 -18.49 -3.11
N ARG A 644 44.48 -18.74 -4.30
CA ARG A 644 43.95 -17.70 -5.19
C ARG A 644 42.71 -17.00 -4.61
N TYR A 645 41.83 -17.75 -3.95
CA TYR A 645 40.67 -17.21 -3.25
C TYR A 645 41.10 -16.28 -2.10
N LEU A 646 42.03 -16.72 -1.24
CA LEU A 646 42.53 -15.92 -0.11
C LEU A 646 43.30 -14.67 -0.58
N GLU A 647 44.08 -14.75 -1.66
CA GLU A 647 44.74 -13.60 -2.29
C GLU A 647 43.73 -12.54 -2.75
N LEU A 648 42.67 -12.96 -3.47
CA LEU A 648 41.64 -12.05 -3.98
C LEU A 648 40.79 -11.45 -2.86
N MET A 649 40.52 -12.21 -1.79
CA MET A 649 39.85 -11.69 -0.61
C MET A 649 40.65 -10.58 0.08
N LEU A 650 41.96 -10.78 0.28
CA LEU A 650 42.83 -9.78 0.93
C LEU A 650 42.97 -8.52 0.09
N ALA A 651 43.10 -8.66 -1.23
CA ALA A 651 43.18 -7.54 -2.15
C ALA A 651 41.90 -6.68 -2.14
N MET A 652 40.74 -7.28 -1.86
CA MET A 652 39.47 -6.57 -1.83
C MET A 652 39.13 -5.97 -0.46
N ASN A 653 39.58 -6.56 0.66
CA ASN A 653 39.20 -6.07 1.98
C ASN A 653 40.18 -6.49 3.09
N GLU A 654 41.04 -5.58 3.54
CA GLU A 654 42.05 -5.83 4.59
C GLU A 654 41.43 -6.20 5.96
N ASN A 655 40.19 -5.76 6.23
CA ASN A 655 39.53 -5.89 7.53
C ASN A 655 38.48 -7.01 7.62
N ALA A 656 38.14 -7.69 6.51
CA ALA A 656 37.01 -8.63 6.47
C ALA A 656 37.39 -10.09 6.73
N ILE A 657 38.68 -10.39 6.87
CA ILE A 657 39.18 -11.75 6.92
C ILE A 657 39.43 -12.13 8.37
N SER A 658 38.92 -13.29 8.79
CA SER A 658 39.13 -13.81 10.14
C SER A 658 40.63 -14.02 10.40
N GLY A 659 41.09 -13.78 11.63
CA GLY A 659 42.50 -13.99 11.99
C GLY A 659 42.99 -15.42 11.71
N ASN A 660 42.07 -16.40 11.70
CA ASN A 660 42.37 -17.78 11.35
C ASN A 660 42.67 -17.97 9.86
N LEU A 661 41.90 -17.35 8.96
CA LEU A 661 42.15 -17.37 7.52
C LEU A 661 43.45 -16.64 7.15
N GLN A 662 43.70 -15.50 7.82
CA GLN A 662 44.97 -14.78 7.73
C GLN A 662 46.15 -15.67 8.17
N SER A 663 45.97 -16.43 9.26
CA SER A 663 46.96 -17.40 9.73
C SER A 663 47.16 -18.56 8.76
N GLU A 664 46.10 -19.09 8.15
CA GLU A 664 46.21 -20.15 7.15
C GLU A 664 46.96 -19.68 5.90
N MET A 665 46.71 -18.45 5.43
CA MET A 665 47.48 -17.91 4.31
C MET A 665 48.97 -17.76 4.62
N VAL A 666 49.33 -17.23 5.79
CA VAL A 666 50.74 -17.16 6.22
C VAL A 666 51.36 -18.56 6.28
N ASN A 667 50.59 -19.58 6.69
CA ASN A 667 51.05 -20.95 6.70
C ASN A 667 51.23 -21.55 5.29
N ILE A 668 50.40 -21.17 4.30
CA ILE A 668 50.56 -21.57 2.90
C ILE A 668 51.86 -20.98 2.34
N TYR A 669 52.06 -19.66 2.47
CA TYR A 669 53.30 -19.01 2.03
C TYR A 669 54.55 -19.52 2.77
N LEU A 670 54.42 -19.78 4.08
CA LEU A 670 55.51 -20.37 4.85
C LEU A 670 55.88 -21.77 4.33
N SER A 671 54.88 -22.58 4.00
CA SER A 671 55.15 -23.94 3.49
C SER A 671 55.80 -23.89 2.11
N GLU A 672 55.33 -23.01 1.22
CA GLU A 672 55.99 -22.76 -0.08
C GLU A 672 57.44 -22.26 0.05
N VAL A 673 57.72 -21.41 1.04
CA VAL A 673 59.09 -20.89 1.31
C VAL A 673 59.97 -21.95 1.97
N LEU A 674 59.42 -22.81 2.84
CA LEU A 674 60.16 -23.92 3.44
C LEU A 674 60.50 -25.00 2.41
N ASP A 675 59.57 -25.33 1.50
CA ASP A 675 59.82 -26.26 0.39
C ASP A 675 60.94 -25.70 -0.51
N TRP A 676 60.87 -24.41 -0.85
CA TRP A 676 61.92 -23.70 -1.59
C TRP A 676 63.28 -23.69 -0.86
N TYR A 677 63.29 -23.50 0.46
CA TYR A 677 64.51 -23.58 1.29
C TYR A 677 65.10 -24.99 1.26
N THR A 678 64.27 -26.03 1.43
CA THR A 678 64.74 -27.41 1.40
C THR A 678 65.35 -27.78 0.06
N ASP A 679 64.76 -27.32 -1.05
CA ASP A 679 65.27 -27.54 -2.41
C ASP A 679 66.64 -26.87 -2.63
N LEU A 680 66.84 -25.66 -2.11
CA LEU A 680 68.09 -24.91 -2.26
C LEU A 680 69.20 -25.35 -1.32
N CYS A 681 68.85 -25.78 -0.10
CA CYS A 681 69.77 -26.40 0.84
C CYS A 681 70.27 -27.74 0.30
N ALA A 682 69.40 -28.55 -0.31
CA ALA A 682 69.80 -29.77 -1.02
C ALA A 682 70.80 -29.48 -2.17
N GLN A 683 70.73 -28.28 -2.75
CA GLN A 683 71.63 -27.80 -3.80
C GLN A 683 72.85 -27.01 -3.28
N GLN A 684 73.01 -26.82 -1.96
CA GLN A 684 74.05 -25.99 -1.31
C GLN A 684 74.15 -24.54 -1.83
N LYS A 685 73.05 -23.97 -2.35
CA LYS A 685 73.01 -22.61 -2.93
C LYS A 685 72.28 -21.59 -2.06
N TRP A 686 72.01 -21.92 -0.80
CA TRP A 686 71.31 -21.01 0.10
C TRP A 686 72.17 -19.77 0.41
N ASP A 687 71.62 -18.60 0.12
CA ASP A 687 72.15 -17.31 0.54
C ASP A 687 71.02 -16.49 1.18
N GLU A 688 71.26 -16.03 2.40
CA GLU A 688 70.31 -15.23 3.18
C GLU A 688 69.91 -13.93 2.44
N LYS A 689 70.77 -13.42 1.55
CA LYS A 689 70.54 -12.20 0.76
C LYS A 689 69.69 -12.39 -0.49
N VAL A 690 69.32 -13.63 -0.86
CA VAL A 690 68.52 -13.92 -2.05
C VAL A 690 67.02 -13.93 -1.70
N TYR A 691 66.24 -13.11 -2.41
CA TYR A 691 64.80 -12.97 -2.21
C TYR A 691 64.00 -13.59 -3.37
N SER A 692 63.36 -14.73 -3.14
CA SER A 692 62.36 -15.30 -4.07
C SER A 692 61.05 -14.49 -4.06
N PRO A 693 60.22 -14.56 -5.13
CA PRO A 693 58.92 -13.91 -5.13
C PRO A 693 58.01 -14.41 -3.99
N THR A 694 58.10 -15.69 -3.62
CA THR A 694 57.36 -16.28 -2.48
C THR A 694 57.90 -15.78 -1.14
N ARG A 695 59.23 -15.62 -0.99
CA ARG A 695 59.85 -15.01 0.22
C ARG A 695 59.44 -13.55 0.38
N LYS A 696 59.37 -12.77 -0.71
CA LYS A 696 58.85 -11.40 -0.69
C LYS A 696 57.37 -11.34 -0.31
N LYS A 697 56.55 -12.25 -0.84
CA LYS A 697 55.14 -12.39 -0.43
C LYS A 697 55.03 -12.70 1.07
N LEU A 698 55.81 -13.65 1.58
CA LEU A 698 55.84 -14.00 3.00
C LEU A 698 56.26 -12.80 3.87
N LEU A 699 57.33 -12.09 3.52
CA LEU A 699 57.77 -10.89 4.24
C LEU A 699 56.67 -9.81 4.26
N SER A 700 56.05 -9.53 3.11
CA SER A 700 54.96 -8.57 3.03
C SER A 700 53.75 -8.98 3.89
N ALA A 701 53.42 -10.27 3.92
CA ALA A 701 52.34 -10.83 4.72
C ALA A 701 52.65 -10.80 6.23
N LEU A 702 53.89 -11.12 6.63
CA LEU A 702 54.33 -11.01 8.01
C LEU A 702 54.33 -9.56 8.50
N GLU A 703 54.61 -8.59 7.65
CA GLU A 703 54.55 -7.18 8.02
C GLU A 703 53.11 -6.66 8.11
N SER A 704 52.26 -6.95 7.11
CA SER A 704 50.90 -6.39 7.00
C SER A 704 49.87 -7.07 7.91
N ILE A 705 49.98 -8.38 8.13
CA ILE A 705 48.93 -9.17 8.80
C ILE A 705 49.17 -9.22 10.30
N SER A 706 48.20 -8.84 11.12
CA SER A 706 48.32 -8.86 12.59
C SER A 706 47.68 -10.09 13.26
N GLY A 707 46.88 -10.88 12.52
CA GLY A 707 46.04 -11.96 13.06
C GLY A 707 46.71 -13.33 13.30
N TYR A 708 48.02 -13.47 13.07
CA TYR A 708 48.72 -14.76 13.22
C TYR A 708 49.42 -14.91 14.58
N ASN A 709 49.60 -16.15 15.04
CA ASN A 709 50.36 -16.44 16.27
C ASN A 709 51.87 -16.51 15.97
N PRO A 710 52.68 -15.53 16.44
CA PRO A 710 54.12 -15.49 16.16
C PRO A 710 54.88 -16.64 16.84
N GLU A 711 54.41 -17.17 17.97
CA GLU A 711 55.10 -18.24 18.71
C GLU A 711 55.04 -19.59 17.98
N THR A 712 53.91 -19.90 17.34
CA THR A 712 53.75 -21.15 16.59
C THR A 712 54.56 -21.15 15.29
N LEU A 713 54.68 -19.98 14.63
CA LEU A 713 55.46 -19.84 13.41
C LEU A 713 56.97 -19.88 13.70
N LEU A 714 57.41 -19.27 14.80
CA LEU A 714 58.82 -19.26 15.19
C LEU A 714 59.39 -20.66 15.46
N LYS A 715 58.55 -21.61 15.89
CA LYS A 715 58.94 -23.03 16.08
C LYS A 715 59.15 -23.79 14.76
N ARG A 716 58.57 -23.33 13.64
CA ARG A 716 58.70 -23.97 12.32
C ARG A 716 59.93 -23.49 11.56
N PHE A 717 60.56 -22.40 11.98
CA PHE A 717 61.75 -21.88 11.31
C PHE A 717 63.01 -22.71 11.63
N PRO A 718 63.89 -22.91 10.63
CA PRO A 718 65.22 -23.46 10.88
C PRO A 718 66.01 -22.58 11.88
N PRO A 719 66.86 -23.17 12.74
CA PRO A 719 67.64 -22.41 13.73
C PRO A 719 68.69 -21.48 13.09
N ASP A 720 69.18 -21.82 11.89
CA ASP A 720 70.33 -21.15 11.26
C ASP A 720 70.00 -20.36 9.97
N ALA A 721 68.72 -20.08 9.68
CA ALA A 721 68.27 -19.36 8.47
C ALA A 721 67.02 -18.49 8.71
N LEU A 722 66.68 -17.60 7.75
CA LEU A 722 65.49 -16.72 7.80
C LEU A 722 65.52 -15.72 8.95
N TYR A 723 66.67 -15.05 9.11
CA TYR A 723 66.91 -14.15 10.24
C TYR A 723 66.07 -12.87 10.18
N GLU A 724 65.70 -12.41 8.99
CA GLU A 724 64.85 -11.23 8.79
C GLU A 724 63.39 -11.51 9.19
N GLU A 725 62.83 -12.62 8.73
CA GLU A 725 61.49 -13.09 9.09
C GLU A 725 61.40 -13.33 10.60
N ARG A 726 62.45 -13.90 11.20
CA ARG A 726 62.57 -14.12 12.65
C ARG A 726 62.62 -12.80 13.42
N ALA A 727 63.33 -11.79 12.93
CA ALA A 727 63.40 -10.48 13.56
C ALA A 727 62.04 -9.76 13.56
N ILE A 728 61.26 -9.90 12.49
CA ILE A 728 59.89 -9.36 12.39
C ILE A 728 58.98 -10.05 13.41
N LEU A 729 59.01 -11.39 13.52
CA LEU A 729 58.23 -12.13 14.51
C LEU A 729 58.56 -11.74 15.95
N LEU A 730 59.85 -11.67 16.29
CA LEU A 730 60.30 -11.24 17.62
C LEU A 730 59.87 -9.81 17.93
N GLY A 731 59.83 -8.95 16.92
CA GLY A 731 59.29 -7.61 17.04
C GLY A 731 57.82 -7.55 17.41
N LYS A 732 56.98 -8.41 16.81
CA LYS A 732 55.56 -8.52 17.19
C LYS A 732 55.33 -9.10 18.58
N MET A 733 56.29 -9.87 19.10
CA MET A 733 56.30 -10.36 20.48
C MET A 733 56.79 -9.31 21.50
N ASN A 734 57.03 -8.07 21.08
CA ASN A 734 57.64 -6.98 21.88
C ASN A 734 59.06 -7.28 22.40
N LEU A 735 59.75 -8.27 21.82
CA LEU A 735 61.14 -8.62 22.14
C LEU A 735 62.10 -7.80 21.28
N HIS A 736 61.99 -6.46 21.36
CA HIS A 736 62.72 -5.52 20.50
C HIS A 736 64.24 -5.61 20.64
N GLU A 737 64.77 -5.90 21.84
CA GLU A 737 66.20 -6.09 22.08
C GLU A 737 66.77 -7.27 21.27
N LEU A 738 66.01 -8.38 21.19
CA LEU A 738 66.38 -9.58 20.43
C LEU A 738 66.24 -9.37 18.92
N ALA A 739 65.22 -8.65 18.48
CA ALA A 739 65.05 -8.29 17.07
C ALA A 739 66.17 -7.36 16.57
N LEU A 740 66.51 -6.32 17.35
CA LEU A 740 67.58 -5.39 17.01
C LEU A 740 68.96 -6.04 17.03
N SER A 741 69.22 -6.96 17.95
CA SER A 741 70.48 -7.73 17.96
C SER A 741 70.60 -8.67 16.77
N LEU A 742 69.51 -9.25 16.25
CA LEU A 742 69.53 -9.98 14.97
C LEU A 742 69.94 -9.08 13.79
N TYR A 743 69.34 -7.89 13.69
CA TYR A 743 69.69 -6.93 12.62
C TYR A 743 71.14 -6.44 12.71
N VAL A 744 71.62 -6.17 13.94
CA VAL A 744 72.95 -5.57 14.17
C VAL A 744 74.08 -6.61 14.17
N HIS A 745 73.89 -7.78 14.78
CA HIS A 745 74.98 -8.76 14.98
C HIS A 745 74.97 -9.94 13.99
N LYS A 746 73.81 -10.35 13.45
CA LYS A 746 73.70 -11.50 12.52
C LYS A 746 73.54 -11.05 11.06
N LEU A 747 72.65 -10.09 10.79
CA LEU A 747 72.43 -9.55 9.45
C LEU A 747 73.48 -8.48 9.06
N ASN A 748 74.10 -7.80 10.04
CA ASN A 748 75.07 -6.72 9.85
C ASN A 748 74.56 -5.57 8.96
N VAL A 749 73.25 -5.28 8.99
CA VAL A 749 72.64 -4.18 8.22
C VAL A 749 72.11 -3.10 9.17
N PRO A 750 72.91 -2.06 9.50
CA PRO A 750 72.50 -1.03 10.46
C PRO A 750 71.33 -0.17 9.95
N GLU A 751 71.15 -0.08 8.63
CA GLU A 751 70.03 0.65 8.02
C GLU A 751 68.67 -0.03 8.29
N MET A 752 68.63 -1.37 8.30
CA MET A 752 67.43 -2.15 8.61
C MET A 752 67.08 -2.07 10.11
N ALA A 753 68.08 -1.98 10.98
CA ALA A 753 67.86 -1.72 12.41
C ALA A 753 67.26 -0.33 12.64
N LEU A 754 67.71 0.68 11.89
CA LEU A 754 67.16 2.04 11.94
C LEU A 754 65.73 2.10 11.39
N SER A 755 65.45 1.47 10.25
CA SER A 755 64.11 1.41 9.67
C SER A 755 63.13 0.66 10.58
N TYR A 756 63.59 -0.39 11.27
CA TYR A 756 62.83 -1.06 12.32
C TYR A 756 62.50 -0.13 13.49
N CYS A 757 63.50 0.61 14.01
CA CYS A 757 63.26 1.61 15.07
C CYS A 757 62.29 2.71 14.64
N ASP A 758 62.40 3.21 13.39
CA ASP A 758 61.49 4.21 12.84
C ASP A 758 60.04 3.70 12.79
N ARG A 759 59.83 2.46 12.31
CA ARG A 759 58.51 1.81 12.26
C ARG A 759 57.89 1.62 13.64
N VAL A 760 58.66 1.11 14.60
CA VAL A 760 58.16 0.90 15.97
C VAL A 760 57.87 2.23 16.65
N TYR A 761 58.72 3.24 16.48
CA TYR A 761 58.51 4.58 17.03
C TYR A 761 57.20 5.20 16.51
N GLU A 762 56.93 5.10 15.22
CA GLU A 762 55.69 5.63 14.61
C GLU A 762 54.44 4.87 15.06
N SER A 763 54.51 3.54 15.22
CA SER A 763 53.41 2.73 15.76
C SER A 763 53.05 3.08 17.21
N MET A 764 54.06 3.37 18.05
CA MET A 764 53.88 3.71 19.46
C MET A 764 53.17 5.07 19.67
N HIS A 765 53.19 5.98 18.69
CA HIS A 765 52.53 7.29 18.78
C HIS A 765 51.02 7.25 18.56
N GLN A 766 50.49 6.19 17.94
CA GLN A 766 49.06 6.04 17.67
C GLN A 766 48.30 5.44 18.87
N THR A 767 48.94 4.55 19.64
CA THR A 767 48.41 4.03 20.90
C THR A 767 48.79 4.96 22.06
N SER A 768 47.81 5.64 22.65
CA SER A 768 47.92 6.53 23.83
C SER A 768 48.37 5.80 25.11
N VAL A 769 49.52 5.13 25.09
CA VAL A 769 50.13 4.46 26.24
C VAL A 769 51.39 5.23 26.62
N LYS A 770 51.40 5.73 27.85
CA LYS A 770 52.51 6.45 28.47
C LYS A 770 53.80 5.62 28.36
N TYR A 771 54.84 6.25 27.82
CA TYR A 771 56.24 5.81 27.68
C TYR A 771 56.66 4.52 28.40
N PRO A 772 57.28 3.60 27.65
CA PRO A 772 58.43 2.87 28.16
C PRO A 772 59.64 3.04 27.21
N ASN A 773 60.82 3.31 27.77
CA ASN A 773 62.15 3.31 27.15
C ASN A 773 62.23 3.48 25.61
N ASN A 774 62.58 4.69 25.19
CA ASN A 774 62.84 5.06 23.81
C ASN A 774 63.67 3.99 23.06
N ILE A 775 63.10 3.38 22.01
CA ILE A 775 63.69 2.26 21.27
C ILE A 775 65.08 2.60 20.69
N TYR A 776 65.29 3.87 20.34
CA TYR A 776 66.58 4.36 19.88
C TYR A 776 67.64 4.36 20.99
N LEU A 777 67.24 4.51 22.27
CA LEU A 777 68.17 4.33 23.40
C LEU A 777 68.54 2.87 23.59
N THR A 778 67.65 1.93 23.28
CA THR A 778 67.95 0.48 23.30
C THR A 778 68.92 0.12 22.19
N LEU A 779 68.71 0.63 20.97
CA LEU A 779 69.66 0.49 19.86
C LEU A 779 71.02 1.11 20.19
N MET A 780 71.04 2.29 20.84
CA MET A 780 72.25 2.92 21.32
C MET A 780 72.98 2.06 22.37
N GLN A 781 72.27 1.43 23.30
CA GLN A 781 72.86 0.48 24.26
C GLN A 781 73.46 -0.75 23.58
N ILE A 782 72.83 -1.27 22.51
CA ILE A 782 73.35 -2.38 21.71
C ILE A 782 74.65 -1.99 20.98
N TYR A 783 74.71 -0.79 20.41
CA TYR A 783 75.94 -0.28 19.77
C TYR A 783 77.07 0.00 20.78
N LEU A 784 76.73 0.43 21.99
CA LEU A 784 77.71 0.76 23.02
C LEU A 784 78.26 -0.47 23.76
N ASN A 785 77.54 -1.60 23.82
CA ASN A 785 77.92 -2.79 24.58
C ASN A 785 77.81 -4.12 23.80
N PRO A 786 78.53 -4.29 22.67
CA PRO A 786 78.34 -5.43 21.77
C PRO A 786 78.61 -6.81 22.40
N ARG A 787 79.54 -6.94 23.36
CA ARG A 787 79.88 -8.23 24.00
C ARG A 787 78.85 -8.72 25.02
N ARG A 788 78.23 -7.80 25.77
CA ARG A 788 77.18 -8.15 26.75
C ARG A 788 75.89 -8.53 26.04
N THR A 789 75.58 -7.86 24.94
CA THR A 789 74.37 -8.13 24.17
C THR A 789 74.46 -9.44 23.40
N THR A 790 75.60 -9.79 22.78
CA THR A 790 75.75 -11.06 22.05
C THR A 790 75.71 -12.29 22.94
N ALA A 791 76.39 -12.27 24.11
CA ALA A 791 76.37 -13.39 25.05
C ALA A 791 74.99 -13.58 25.69
N SER A 792 74.31 -12.49 26.11
CA SER A 792 72.94 -12.60 26.64
C SER A 792 71.93 -13.02 25.58
N PHE A 793 72.21 -12.73 24.30
CA PHE A 793 71.36 -13.06 23.16
C PHE A 793 71.37 -14.56 22.85
N GLU A 794 72.55 -15.20 22.80
CA GLU A 794 72.65 -16.64 22.53
C GLU A 794 71.96 -17.45 23.65
N ASP A 795 72.15 -17.07 24.92
CA ASP A 795 71.48 -17.70 26.06
C ASP A 795 69.95 -17.49 26.04
N LYS A 796 69.45 -16.30 25.71
CA LYS A 796 68.00 -16.01 25.66
C LYS A 796 67.32 -16.72 24.49
N ILE A 797 67.99 -16.87 23.35
CA ILE A 797 67.45 -17.59 22.19
C ILE A 797 67.38 -19.11 22.44
N ILE A 798 68.42 -19.69 23.04
CA ILE A 798 68.45 -21.12 23.38
C ILE A 798 67.38 -21.46 24.43
N ASN A 799 67.15 -20.57 25.40
CA ASN A 799 66.08 -20.73 26.39
C ASN A 799 64.66 -20.55 25.83
N LEU A 800 64.49 -19.80 24.73
CA LEU A 800 63.19 -19.67 24.03
C LEU A 800 62.87 -20.87 23.12
N LEU A 801 63.89 -21.63 22.70
CA LEU A 801 63.77 -22.79 21.79
C LEU A 801 63.73 -24.15 22.53
N SER A 802 63.97 -24.17 23.85
CA SER A 802 63.97 -25.41 24.64
C SER A 802 62.56 -25.75 25.17
N PRO A 803 62.12 -27.02 25.11
CA PRO A 803 60.80 -27.43 25.60
C PRO A 803 60.79 -27.46 27.14
N GLN A 804 59.99 -26.59 27.77
CA GLN A 804 59.72 -26.71 29.21
C GLN A 804 58.87 -27.96 29.49
N ASN A 805 59.52 -29.04 29.94
CA ASN A 805 58.87 -30.12 30.66
C ASN A 805 58.41 -29.61 32.03
N THR A 806 57.12 -29.30 32.18
CA THR A 806 56.47 -29.26 33.49
C THR A 806 55.50 -30.41 33.61
N THR A 807 56.02 -31.47 34.23
CA THR A 807 55.27 -32.61 34.73
C THR A 807 54.25 -32.15 35.76
N THR A 808 53.00 -32.55 35.48
CA THR A 808 51.85 -32.58 36.38
C THR A 808 52.20 -33.15 37.76
N ARG A 809 51.93 -32.39 38.82
CA ARG A 809 51.79 -32.92 40.18
C ARG A 809 50.30 -32.96 40.53
N LYS A 810 49.77 -34.19 40.59
CA LYS A 810 48.40 -34.59 40.98
C LYS A 810 47.94 -33.91 42.27
N VAL A 811 46.69 -33.44 42.29
CA VAL A 811 45.84 -33.43 43.50
C VAL A 811 44.46 -33.95 43.09
N GLY A 812 44.05 -35.05 43.71
CA GLY A 812 42.70 -35.58 43.63
C GLY A 812 41.81 -35.02 44.74
N SER A 813 40.54 -34.86 44.38
CA SER A 813 39.32 -35.13 45.15
C SER A 813 39.15 -34.62 46.59
N ALA A 814 38.06 -33.86 46.73
CA ALA A 814 37.02 -33.95 47.75
C ALA A 814 37.07 -33.08 49.03
N THR A 815 35.90 -32.46 49.23
CA THR A 815 35.16 -32.17 50.47
C THR A 815 35.45 -30.92 51.33
N SER A 816 34.57 -29.94 51.14
CA SER A 816 33.54 -29.54 52.13
C SER A 816 33.81 -28.38 53.11
N VAL A 817 32.76 -27.56 53.25
CA VAL A 817 32.27 -26.84 54.45
C VAL A 817 32.80 -25.41 54.75
N LYS A 818 31.86 -24.45 54.64
CA LYS A 818 31.75 -23.09 55.23
C LYS A 818 32.03 -23.09 56.76
N PRO A 819 32.24 -21.96 57.51
CA PRO A 819 31.53 -20.67 57.34
C PRO A 819 32.20 -19.34 57.84
N LYS A 820 31.50 -18.23 57.49
CA LYS A 820 31.24 -16.97 58.26
C LYS A 820 32.36 -16.15 58.95
N GLY A 821 32.29 -14.83 58.68
CA GLY A 821 32.64 -13.72 59.59
C GLY A 821 33.16 -12.49 58.82
N ALA A 822 32.35 -11.46 58.51
CA ALA A 822 32.09 -10.26 59.34
C ALA A 822 33.41 -9.56 59.76
N ARG A 823 33.72 -8.29 59.49
CA ARG A 823 32.96 -7.02 59.60
C ARG A 823 33.89 -5.90 59.01
N VAL A 824 33.37 -4.95 58.21
CA VAL A 824 33.04 -3.54 58.59
C VAL A 824 34.31 -2.67 58.80
N THR A 825 34.54 -1.51 58.15
CA THR A 825 33.80 -0.22 58.16
C THR A 825 34.51 0.73 57.14
N LYS A 826 33.80 1.48 56.25
CA LYS A 826 33.40 2.92 56.38
C LYS A 826 34.60 3.90 56.41
N LYS A 827 34.60 5.12 55.83
CA LYS A 827 33.66 5.96 55.07
C LYS A 827 34.36 7.34 54.84
N ILE A 828 33.82 8.17 53.92
CA ILE A 828 33.84 9.68 53.88
C ILE A 828 35.17 10.29 53.37
N ALA A 829 35.21 10.88 52.15
CA ALA A 829 34.86 12.27 51.74
C ALA A 829 35.76 13.33 52.42
N SER A 830 36.20 14.46 51.87
CA SER A 830 35.99 15.25 50.64
C SER A 830 36.90 16.49 50.75
N ILE A 831 37.40 16.98 49.61
CA ILE A 831 37.59 18.40 49.19
C ILE A 831 38.26 19.40 50.16
N GLU A 832 39.38 20.00 49.72
CA GLU A 832 39.79 21.43 49.74
C GLU A 832 41.31 21.44 49.42
N GLY A 833 41.92 22.32 48.63
CA GLY A 833 41.59 23.67 48.25
C GLY A 833 42.79 24.58 48.56
N ALA A 834 43.61 24.87 47.52
CA ALA A 834 44.46 26.06 47.29
C ALA A 834 45.55 26.53 48.28
N GLU A 835 46.74 26.80 47.68
CA GLU A 835 47.66 27.95 47.85
C GLU A 835 48.34 28.16 49.25
N ASP A 836 49.59 28.59 49.44
CA ASP A 836 50.48 29.42 48.62
C ASP A 836 51.95 29.38 49.13
N THR A 837 52.86 29.70 48.22
CA THR A 837 54.25 30.24 48.26
C THR A 837 55.08 30.43 49.57
N LYS A 838 56.40 30.10 49.52
CA LYS A 838 57.58 31.04 49.48
C LYS A 838 58.92 30.48 50.03
N VAL A 839 59.95 30.57 49.18
CA VAL A 839 61.30 31.18 49.36
C VAL A 839 62.40 30.50 50.22
N SER A 840 63.63 30.61 49.65
CA SER A 840 65.00 30.57 50.23
C SER A 840 65.58 29.21 50.64
N SER A 841 66.88 28.91 50.52
CA SER A 841 68.07 29.62 50.00
C SER A 841 69.26 28.65 49.97
N SER A 842 70.24 28.96 49.13
CA SER A 842 71.57 28.37 48.99
C SER A 842 72.48 28.51 50.22
N SER A 843 73.42 27.57 50.38
CA SER A 843 74.80 27.77 50.90
C SER A 843 75.58 26.44 50.75
N THR A 844 76.50 26.32 49.80
CA THR A 844 77.95 26.64 49.84
C THR A 844 78.83 25.61 50.57
N ASP A 845 79.90 25.29 49.85
CA ASP A 845 81.28 25.10 50.29
C ASP A 845 81.83 23.71 50.68
N SER A 846 82.59 23.18 49.71
CA SER A 846 84.05 23.15 49.75
C SER A 846 84.77 21.86 50.15
N SER A 847 85.87 21.65 49.41
CA SER A 847 87.18 21.19 49.88
C SER A 847 87.62 19.73 49.63
N ARG A 848 88.52 19.61 48.65
CA ARG A 848 89.88 18.96 48.68
C ARG A 848 89.94 17.44 48.82
N SER A 849 90.46 16.70 47.83
CA SER A 849 91.88 16.53 47.39
C SER A 849 92.61 15.50 48.23
N ASP A 850 92.94 14.33 47.66
CA ASP A 850 94.30 13.94 47.27
C ASP A 850 94.32 12.48 46.79
N GLY A 851 95.14 12.23 45.76
CA GLY A 851 95.22 10.96 45.05
C GLY A 851 96.26 9.99 45.59
N ASP A 852 96.29 8.80 45.01
CA ASP A 852 97.44 8.29 44.27
C ASP A 852 97.04 7.05 43.46
N GLY A 853 97.75 6.82 42.35
CA GLY A 853 97.36 5.92 41.27
C GLY A 853 97.75 4.45 41.42
N ASP A 854 97.33 3.67 40.43
CA ASP A 854 98.19 2.67 39.78
C ASP A 854 97.61 2.27 38.40
N GLU A 855 98.52 1.85 37.53
CA GLU A 855 98.50 1.93 36.07
C GLU A 855 97.53 1.00 35.30
N PHE A 856 97.21 1.46 34.07
CA PHE A 856 96.47 0.77 33.01
C PHE A 856 97.38 -0.16 32.18
N SER A 857 96.79 -1.21 31.60
CA SER A 857 97.23 -1.82 30.34
C SER A 857 96.02 -2.31 29.52
N GLU A 858 96.03 -1.99 28.22
CA GLU A 858 94.97 -2.06 27.21
C GLU A 858 94.90 -3.38 26.42
N ASP A 859 93.69 -3.81 26.05
CA ASP A 859 93.31 -4.44 24.75
C ASP A 859 91.76 -4.66 24.78
N GLY A 860 90.86 -4.16 23.93
CA GLY A 860 90.92 -3.55 22.61
C GLY A 860 89.72 -3.94 21.73
N SER A 861 88.47 -3.97 22.24
CA SER A 861 87.26 -4.09 21.40
C SER A 861 86.44 -2.81 21.45
N THR A 862 86.57 -2.02 20.38
CA THR A 862 86.12 -0.65 20.24
C THR A 862 84.59 -0.55 20.17
N ILE A 863 84.03 0.25 21.07
CA ILE A 863 82.65 0.73 21.07
C ILE A 863 82.27 1.23 19.66
N MET A 864 81.07 0.89 19.13
CA MET A 864 80.59 1.39 17.81
C MET A 864 80.15 2.87 17.88
N LEU A 865 81.05 3.74 18.34
CA LEU A 865 80.76 5.13 18.69
C LEU A 865 80.31 5.94 17.47
N ASP A 866 80.88 5.69 16.28
CA ASP A 866 80.51 6.38 15.04
C ASP A 866 79.04 6.15 14.65
N LYS A 867 78.52 4.93 14.87
CA LYS A 867 77.11 4.60 14.60
C LYS A 867 76.17 5.24 15.62
N VAL A 868 76.62 5.42 16.86
CA VAL A 868 75.89 6.14 17.91
C VAL A 868 75.81 7.64 17.59
N LEU A 869 76.90 8.24 17.12
CA LEU A 869 76.93 9.65 16.72
C LEU A 869 76.08 9.91 15.47
N ASP A 870 76.11 9.01 14.47
CA ASP A 870 75.24 9.09 13.29
C ASP A 870 73.75 8.96 13.67
N LEU A 871 73.41 8.04 14.58
CA LEU A 871 72.04 7.89 15.12
C LEU A 871 71.57 9.17 15.83
N LEU A 872 72.40 9.74 16.71
CA LEU A 872 72.10 10.97 17.43
C LEU A 872 71.95 12.16 16.48
N GLY A 873 72.79 12.26 15.46
CA GLY A 873 72.70 13.30 14.43
C GLY A 873 71.45 13.21 13.56
N ARG A 874 71.02 11.99 13.16
CA ARG A 874 69.87 11.78 12.26
C ARG A 874 68.51 11.79 12.93
N ARG A 875 68.43 11.48 14.22
CA ARG A 875 67.16 11.32 14.98
C ARG A 875 67.15 12.10 16.29
N TRP A 876 67.79 13.27 16.30
CA TRP A 876 67.89 14.15 17.48
C TRP A 876 66.53 14.57 18.04
N ASP A 877 65.51 14.67 17.18
CA ASP A 877 64.15 15.12 17.50
C ASP A 877 63.29 14.04 18.17
N ARG A 878 63.67 12.76 17.99
CA ARG A 878 62.97 11.57 18.51
C ARG A 878 63.62 10.99 19.76
N ILE A 879 64.81 11.47 20.14
CA ILE A 879 65.60 10.98 21.28
C ILE A 879 65.48 11.94 22.48
N ASN A 880 65.35 11.39 23.70
CA ASN A 880 65.41 12.22 24.91
C ASN A 880 66.85 12.67 25.15
N GLY A 881 67.13 13.95 24.88
CA GLY A 881 68.48 14.52 24.97
C GLY A 881 69.17 14.35 26.31
N ALA A 882 68.43 14.50 27.42
CA ALA A 882 69.01 14.38 28.76
C ALA A 882 69.43 12.93 29.09
N HIS A 883 68.70 11.94 28.58
CA HIS A 883 69.03 10.53 28.77
C HIS A 883 70.14 10.05 27.83
N ALA A 884 70.14 10.50 26.57
CA ALA A 884 71.18 10.16 25.61
C ALA A 884 72.57 10.65 26.08
N LEU A 885 72.64 11.89 26.59
CA LEU A 885 73.89 12.45 27.12
C LEU A 885 74.44 11.69 28.33
N LYS A 886 73.58 11.05 29.14
CA LYS A 886 74.01 10.22 30.28
C LYS A 886 74.61 8.87 29.86
N LEU A 887 74.27 8.38 28.67
CA LEU A 887 74.71 7.07 28.17
C LEU A 887 76.01 7.14 27.35
N LEU A 888 76.45 8.33 26.95
CA LEU A 888 77.69 8.52 26.20
C LEU A 888 78.92 8.35 27.12
N PRO A 889 80.03 7.78 26.60
CA PRO A 889 81.32 7.77 27.30
C PRO A 889 81.75 9.19 27.70
N ARG A 890 82.46 9.34 28.83
CA ARG A 890 82.90 10.67 29.29
C ARG A 890 83.96 11.29 28.38
N GLU A 891 84.56 10.47 27.53
CA GLU A 891 85.63 10.78 26.59
C GLU A 891 85.10 11.33 25.24
N THR A 892 83.77 11.37 25.03
CA THR A 892 83.20 11.92 23.79
C THR A 892 83.48 13.41 23.67
N LYS A 893 84.10 13.84 22.57
CA LYS A 893 84.40 15.25 22.34
C LYS A 893 83.11 16.02 22.11
N LEU A 894 82.99 17.19 22.74
CA LEU A 894 81.81 18.07 22.60
C LEU A 894 81.56 18.50 21.14
N GLN A 895 82.63 18.59 20.34
CA GLN A 895 82.57 18.93 18.91
C GLN A 895 81.73 17.92 18.12
N ASP A 896 81.83 16.63 18.46
CA ASP A 896 81.12 15.55 17.76
C ASP A 896 79.62 15.52 18.10
N LEU A 897 79.21 16.23 19.16
CA LEU A 897 77.82 16.35 19.60
C LEU A 897 77.12 17.62 19.07
N LEU A 898 77.80 18.49 18.33
CA LEU A 898 77.23 19.74 17.81
C LEU A 898 76.03 19.51 16.88
N SER A 899 76.08 18.46 16.05
CA SER A 899 75.01 18.06 15.14
C SER A 899 73.73 17.64 15.88
N PHE A 900 73.86 17.16 17.12
CA PHE A 900 72.76 16.75 17.99
C PHE A 900 72.28 17.90 18.91
N LEU A 901 73.21 18.54 19.64
CA LEU A 901 72.89 19.56 20.64
C LEU A 901 72.36 20.86 20.04
N GLY A 902 72.88 21.28 18.89
CA GLY A 902 72.49 22.53 18.24
C GLY A 902 70.99 22.59 17.89
N PRO A 903 70.47 21.64 17.09
CA PRO A 903 69.05 21.56 16.76
C PRO A 903 68.16 21.34 17.99
N LEU A 904 68.60 20.48 18.93
CA LEU A 904 67.84 20.16 20.15
C LEU A 904 67.61 21.39 21.03
N VAL A 905 68.64 22.20 21.28
CA VAL A 905 68.54 23.41 22.10
C VAL A 905 67.66 24.47 21.41
N ARG A 906 67.79 24.63 20.10
CA ARG A 906 66.91 25.55 19.33
C ARG A 906 65.44 25.15 19.42
N LYS A 907 65.12 23.87 19.20
CA LYS A 907 63.75 23.35 19.30
C LYS A 907 63.21 23.50 20.72
N SER A 908 64.01 23.24 21.75
CA SER A 908 63.61 23.46 23.15
C SER A 908 63.28 24.93 23.43
N SER A 909 64.09 25.86 22.93
CA SER A 909 63.87 27.31 23.10
C SER A 909 62.65 27.81 22.33
N GLU A 910 62.43 27.32 21.11
CA GLU A 910 61.24 27.61 20.32
C GLU A 910 59.97 27.07 21.01
N MET A 911 60.01 25.82 21.48
CA MET A 911 58.89 25.21 22.21
C MET A 911 58.53 26.03 23.46
N GLN A 912 59.51 26.52 24.21
CA GLN A 912 59.28 27.37 25.36
C GLN A 912 58.59 28.70 24.98
N ARG A 913 59.03 29.35 23.91
CA ARG A 913 58.40 30.58 23.40
C ARG A 913 56.97 30.32 22.92
N ASN A 914 56.74 29.27 22.13
CA ASN A 914 55.42 28.89 21.64
C ASN A 914 54.47 28.53 22.79
N CYS A 915 54.93 27.76 23.78
CA CYS A 915 54.13 27.45 24.97
C CYS A 915 53.74 28.72 25.74
N SER A 916 54.64 29.72 25.82
CA SER A 916 54.33 31.01 26.43
C SER A 916 53.21 31.75 25.67
N VAL A 917 53.27 31.77 24.33
CA VAL A 917 52.21 32.36 23.49
C VAL A 917 50.89 31.61 23.64
N ILE A 918 50.90 30.28 23.60
CA ILE A 918 49.70 29.45 23.79
C ILE A 918 49.09 29.73 25.17
N LYS A 919 49.91 29.80 26.22
CA LYS A 919 49.44 30.14 27.58
C LYS A 919 48.71 31.48 27.58
N SER A 920 49.28 32.51 26.96
CA SER A 920 48.66 33.84 26.87
C SER A 920 47.36 33.85 26.05
N LEU A 921 47.30 33.11 24.93
CA LEU A 921 46.08 33.00 24.12
C LEU A 921 44.96 32.29 24.88
N ARG A 922 45.27 31.19 25.58
CA ARG A 922 44.29 30.48 26.42
C ARG A 922 43.79 31.36 27.57
N GLN A 923 44.65 32.20 28.14
CA GLN A 923 44.23 33.19 29.14
C GLN A 923 43.25 34.21 28.55
N SER A 924 43.50 34.69 27.31
CA SER A 924 42.60 35.60 26.60
C SER A 924 41.24 34.97 26.30
N GLU A 925 41.20 33.76 25.76
CA GLU A 925 39.95 33.01 25.52
C GLU A 925 39.16 32.81 26.83
N ASN A 926 39.85 32.48 27.92
CA ASN A 926 39.19 32.32 29.23
C ASN A 926 38.54 33.63 29.69
N LEU A 927 39.18 34.77 29.43
CA LEU A 927 38.61 36.08 29.74
C LEU A 927 37.40 36.39 28.86
N GLN A 928 37.42 36.08 27.56
CA GLN A 928 36.27 36.25 26.66
C GLN A 928 35.07 35.42 27.12
N VAL A 929 35.29 34.14 27.44
CA VAL A 929 34.22 33.26 27.96
C VAL A 929 33.67 33.78 29.29
N LYS A 930 34.52 34.34 30.15
CA LYS A 930 34.06 34.99 31.39
C LYS A 930 33.18 36.21 31.10
N ASP A 931 33.52 37.04 30.12
CA ASP A 931 32.73 38.21 29.74
C ASP A 931 31.37 37.82 29.14
N GLU A 932 31.33 36.78 28.30
CA GLU A 932 30.09 36.19 27.80
C GLU A 932 29.22 35.67 28.96
N LEU A 933 29.83 34.97 29.92
CA LEU A 933 29.14 34.51 31.13
C LEU A 933 28.56 35.69 31.93
N TYR A 934 29.31 36.78 32.09
CA TYR A 934 28.81 37.98 32.74
C TYR A 934 27.64 38.61 31.98
N SER A 935 27.72 38.68 30.64
CA SER A 935 26.65 39.19 29.79
C SER A 935 25.37 38.36 29.91
N GLN A 936 25.49 37.03 29.93
CA GLN A 936 24.34 36.13 30.15
C GLN A 936 23.75 36.26 31.56
N ARG A 937 24.61 36.42 32.59
CA ARG A 937 24.15 36.64 33.98
C ARG A 937 23.45 37.99 34.20
N LYS A 938 23.70 38.97 33.35
CA LYS A 938 23.07 40.31 33.44
C LYS A 938 21.58 40.30 33.05
N ALA A 939 21.10 39.29 32.32
CA ALA A 939 19.70 39.21 31.91
C ALA A 939 18.75 39.15 33.12
N ALA A 940 17.76 40.04 33.17
CA ALA A 940 16.76 40.10 34.22
C ALA A 940 15.35 40.05 33.62
N VAL A 941 14.43 39.36 34.31
CA VAL A 941 13.03 39.22 33.90
C VAL A 941 12.13 39.91 34.90
N LYS A 942 11.24 40.80 34.44
CA LYS A 942 10.30 41.54 35.29
C LYS A 942 9.02 40.72 35.48
N ILE A 943 8.65 40.47 36.74
CA ILE A 943 7.43 39.73 37.11
C ILE A 943 6.38 40.72 37.63
N SER A 944 5.23 40.78 36.95
CA SER A 944 4.06 41.56 37.38
C SER A 944 3.09 40.69 38.20
N SER A 945 2.15 41.31 38.92
CA SER A 945 1.09 40.64 39.70
C SER A 945 0.13 39.79 38.86
N GLU A 946 0.13 39.97 37.53
CA GLU A 946 -0.67 39.21 36.57
C GLU A 946 0.10 38.09 35.88
N SER A 947 1.40 37.93 36.16
CA SER A 947 2.21 36.87 35.57
C SER A 947 1.67 35.48 35.94
N MET A 948 1.37 34.68 34.91
CA MET A 948 0.82 33.34 35.05
C MET A 948 1.86 32.28 34.66
N CYS A 949 1.82 31.13 35.33
CA CYS A 949 2.60 29.97 34.93
C CYS A 949 2.07 29.42 33.60
N SER A 950 2.96 29.20 32.63
CA SER A 950 2.61 28.71 31.29
C SER A 950 2.12 27.25 31.27
N LEU A 951 2.31 26.50 32.35
CA LEU A 951 1.91 25.08 32.46
C LEU A 951 0.60 24.86 33.21
N CYS A 952 0.39 25.58 34.31
CA CYS A 952 -0.82 25.41 35.14
C CYS A 952 -1.79 26.60 35.08
N HIS A 953 -1.42 27.66 34.36
CA HIS A 953 -2.18 28.90 34.20
C HIS A 953 -2.57 29.62 35.51
N LYS A 954 -1.93 29.29 36.64
CA LYS A 954 -2.10 29.99 37.92
C LYS A 954 -1.09 31.14 38.04
N LYS A 955 -1.46 32.19 38.78
CA LYS A 955 -0.58 33.34 39.06
C LYS A 955 0.68 32.90 39.79
N ILE A 956 1.83 33.48 39.43
CA ILE A 956 3.12 33.19 40.05
C ILE A 956 3.23 33.91 41.40
N GLY A 957 2.84 35.18 41.48
CA GLY A 957 2.85 35.93 42.75
C GLY A 957 4.23 35.87 43.43
N THR A 958 4.25 35.42 44.69
CA THR A 958 5.47 35.25 45.51
C THR A 958 6.10 33.85 45.44
N SER A 959 5.58 32.96 44.59
CA SER A 959 6.06 31.58 44.50
C SER A 959 7.38 31.49 43.72
N VAL A 960 8.19 30.47 44.07
CA VAL A 960 9.44 30.19 43.37
C VAL A 960 9.14 29.78 41.92
N PHE A 961 9.77 30.48 40.98
CA PHE A 961 9.56 30.30 39.54
C PHE A 961 10.86 29.90 38.84
N ALA A 962 10.71 29.36 37.63
CA ALA A 962 11.80 29.15 36.69
C ALA A 962 11.47 29.85 35.36
N VAL A 963 12.50 30.35 34.69
CA VAL A 963 12.40 30.96 33.35
C VAL A 963 13.11 30.04 32.36
N TYR A 964 12.44 29.72 31.25
CA TYR A 964 13.10 28.98 30.17
C TYR A 964 14.12 29.86 29.42
N PRO A 965 15.10 29.27 28.71
CA PRO A 965 16.15 30.02 28.00
C PRO A 965 15.66 31.01 26.94
N ASN A 966 14.38 30.95 26.54
CA ASN A 966 13.74 31.91 25.65
C ASN A 966 13.36 33.24 26.34
N GLY A 967 13.58 33.37 27.66
CA GLY A 967 13.40 34.60 28.44
C GLY A 967 11.95 35.02 28.70
N SER A 968 10.97 34.43 28.02
CA SER A 968 9.56 34.83 28.06
C SER A 968 8.66 33.81 28.78
N THR A 969 9.05 32.54 28.83
CA THR A 969 8.20 31.49 29.40
C THR A 969 8.47 31.33 30.89
N LEU A 970 7.51 31.80 31.69
CA LEU A 970 7.52 31.71 33.14
C LEU A 970 6.72 30.50 33.62
N VAL A 971 7.29 29.71 34.52
CA VAL A 971 6.64 28.55 35.13
C VAL A 971 6.93 28.47 36.62
N HIS A 972 6.01 27.88 37.39
CA HIS A 972 6.33 27.50 38.78
C HIS A 972 7.46 26.48 38.77
N PHE A 973 8.36 26.57 39.75
CA PHE A 973 9.47 25.62 39.87
C PHE A 973 9.00 24.17 39.97
N VAL A 974 7.86 23.92 40.64
CA VAL A 974 7.25 22.59 40.75
C VAL A 974 6.73 22.10 39.40
N CYS A 975 6.01 22.94 38.64
CA CYS A 975 5.52 22.60 37.30
C CYS A 975 6.69 22.31 36.33
N PHE A 976 7.78 23.07 36.45
CA PHE A 976 9.01 22.78 35.71
C PHE A 976 9.57 21.39 36.05
N ARG A 977 9.71 21.08 37.35
CA ARG A 977 10.21 19.78 37.82
C ARG A 977 9.34 18.61 37.35
N ASP A 978 8.02 18.76 37.41
CA ASP A 978 7.08 17.72 36.99
C ASP A 978 7.10 17.50 35.47
N SER A 979 7.28 18.57 34.69
CA SER A 979 7.46 18.47 33.23
C SER A 979 8.77 17.77 32.83
N GLN A 980 9.85 17.96 33.60
CA GLN A 980 11.11 17.23 33.41
C GLN A 980 10.98 15.76 33.79
N ASN A 981 10.22 15.46 34.85
CA ASN A 981 9.95 14.09 35.28
C ASN A 981 9.05 13.31 34.31
N MET A 982 8.05 13.94 33.67
CA MET A 982 7.28 13.29 32.59
C MET A 982 8.13 12.96 31.35
N LYS A 983 9.13 13.79 31.01
CA LYS A 983 10.11 13.48 29.95
C LYS A 983 11.12 12.40 30.34
N ALA A 984 11.34 12.16 31.64
CA ALA A 984 12.20 11.08 32.15
C ALA A 984 11.48 9.72 32.21
N VAL A 985 10.16 9.68 32.45
CA VAL A 985 9.36 8.43 32.41
C VAL A 985 9.13 7.92 30.98
N ALA A 986 9.11 8.80 29.97
CA ALA A 986 9.12 8.41 28.55
C ALA A 986 10.49 7.91 28.04
N LYS A 987 11.55 7.94 28.86
CA LYS A 987 12.91 7.45 28.52
C LYS A 987 13.35 6.25 29.38
N GLY A 988 12.43 5.61 30.10
CA GLY A 988 12.76 4.61 31.13
C GLY A 988 11.93 3.32 31.10
N SER A 989 11.69 2.71 29.94
CA SER A 989 11.39 1.27 29.85
C SER A 989 11.97 0.63 28.57
N GLN A 990 13.29 0.78 28.40
CA GLN A 990 14.12 -0.19 27.70
C GLN A 990 14.97 -0.95 28.74
N MET A 991 14.64 -2.23 28.95
CA MET A 991 15.53 -3.24 29.53
C MET A 991 15.35 -4.49 28.66
N ARG A 992 16.10 -4.54 27.55
CA ARG A 992 17.33 -5.35 27.32
C ARG A 992 17.05 -6.83 26.98
N ARG A 993 17.17 -7.18 25.69
CA ARG A 993 18.35 -7.92 25.18
C ARG A 993 18.28 -8.20 23.66
N ARG A 994 19.49 -8.14 23.07
CA ARG A 994 19.97 -8.77 21.82
C ARG A 994 19.51 -8.14 20.50
N LEU A 995 20.35 -7.22 20.02
CA LEU A 995 21.12 -7.53 18.81
C LEU A 995 22.41 -8.24 19.26
#